data_AF-A0A842I938-F1
#
_entry.id   AF-A0A842I938-F1
#
_cell.length_a   1.000
_cell.length_b   1.000
_cell.length_c   1.000
_cell.angle_alpha   90.00
_cell.angle_beta   90.00
_cell.angle_gamma   90.00
#
_symmetry.space_group_name_H-M   'P 1'
#
loop_
_entity.id
_entity.type
_entity.pdbx_description
1 polymer ?
#
loop_
_entity_poly.entity_id
_entity_poly.type
_entity_poly.pdbx_seq_one_letter_code
_entity_poly.pdbx_strand_id
1 'polypeptide(L)'
;MGRELPPPRIRSVESLSDAVASPDSFGKLMMRGVDVDRLIQREHSAVVLENACQKARDLGDLRWVVRTSQRLADVTGLPSHRLELARCLVWATDFTAADAALPDEIEDASARAARAALDCQIALGLRDHDRAQRAIQDCVDAGGDAMQLRIRLVSALLSWGDIDGAEKTLDGVIAATGPNPALAALQVRLALCRDGPADALRLLESASAHLPPSSEGYRALKLALLNERGRYNEAVDLAAEWLKETPLAVSLYPQAVHAAQHCDRVIELGRIFEEIDTKYPSVPEVVDVLCNHAIDQGDAPLKARLLQEIRERSSWTWMIMQFGEACQNPQTADVDGFLRMIEDDGVSFAGPRVLYALFNYYFYPDAAGLARAKAEVDRLIPGGMDDSGLIALHLRLLIALDRDDEACAFFRTLPRGMAATAVLAPFEMYFMSREGRDAEARAGWNRYLVETAHIALNARSSYPDEIVLRDNPEPNDILAFITVFNGIEYVEWFLDYYRKLGIGRFYFCDNGSTDGTFEYLQAQPDVCLFRNAGSFAASACGVFWINHLMRRFGTGHWCLHLDMDEALVFPGMEGGRSLHDLTRYLDSRGFQATGGLMVDIYPDVLATDPDANPFESSQFIDTDYVWMRNELPPYHFVKGGVRARLTGRSLLMTKSPLVKMSDDTAFIANNHQHTHLRMADVTVALLHYKFIGAFRDRVREAVDRQEHFQGARFYRVLEASVGQKEKLHELTSTESVRYSSTLTLLNNHMLKSSVFWETFALQPSSDANTL
;
A
#
# COMPACT_ATOMS: atom_id res chain seq x y z
N MET A 1 -29.26 35.77 -2.13
CA MET A 1 -28.15 36.73 -2.22
C MET A 1 -27.92 37.37 -0.85
N GLY A 2 -27.27 36.65 0.06
CA GLY A 2 -26.71 37.27 1.26
C GLY A 2 -25.38 37.91 0.86
N ARG A 3 -25.27 39.24 0.96
CA ARG A 3 -23.98 39.92 0.80
C ARG A 3 -23.11 39.53 1.99
N GLU A 4 -22.11 38.70 1.77
CA GLU A 4 -20.98 38.59 2.69
C GLU A 4 -20.43 40.00 2.92
N LEU A 5 -20.38 40.42 4.18
CA LEU A 5 -19.63 41.59 4.58
C LEU A 5 -18.17 41.36 4.17
N PRO A 6 -17.49 42.34 3.55
CA PRO A 6 -16.08 42.21 3.26
C PRO A 6 -15.32 41.93 4.57
N PRO A 7 -14.32 41.03 4.57
CA PRO A 7 -13.54 40.75 5.77
C PRO A 7 -12.96 42.07 6.31
N PRO A 8 -12.88 42.24 7.63
CA PRO A 8 -12.33 43.47 8.23
C PRO A 8 -10.95 43.76 7.64
N ARG A 9 -10.71 45.01 7.21
CA ARG A 9 -9.40 45.46 6.73
C ARG A 9 -8.36 45.15 7.79
N ILE A 10 -7.52 44.15 7.52
CA ILE A 10 -6.35 43.81 8.33
C ILE A 10 -5.48 45.07 8.40
N ARG A 11 -4.97 45.43 9.59
CA ARG A 11 -3.85 46.39 9.68
C ARG A 11 -2.78 45.90 8.69
N SER A 12 -2.24 46.76 7.84
CA SER A 12 -1.22 46.32 6.88
C SER A 12 -0.05 45.70 7.65
N VAL A 13 0.21 44.41 7.44
CA VAL A 13 1.35 43.71 8.03
C VAL A 13 2.54 44.00 7.12
N GLU A 14 3.38 44.96 7.51
CA GLU A 14 4.49 45.46 6.69
C GLU A 14 5.87 45.07 7.26
N SER A 15 5.93 44.68 8.53
CA SER A 15 7.14 44.25 9.25
C SER A 15 6.94 42.90 9.96
N LEU A 16 8.06 42.24 10.34
CA LEU A 16 7.98 41.04 11.18
C LEU A 16 7.35 41.35 12.54
N SER A 17 7.61 42.53 13.10
CA SER A 17 6.98 42.98 14.35
C SER A 17 5.45 43.04 14.23
N ASP A 18 4.91 43.50 13.10
CA ASP A 18 3.46 43.49 12.85
C ASP A 18 2.92 42.05 12.74
N ALA A 19 3.67 41.16 12.08
CA ALA A 19 3.31 39.76 11.94
C ALA A 19 3.32 39.01 13.28
N VAL A 20 4.27 39.32 14.17
CA VAL A 20 4.33 38.80 15.53
C VAL A 20 3.14 39.30 16.35
N ALA A 21 2.83 40.59 16.30
CA ALA A 21 1.73 41.20 17.04
C ALA A 21 0.34 40.80 16.51
N SER A 22 0.24 40.30 15.28
CA SER A 22 -1.00 39.78 14.71
C SER A 22 -1.53 38.58 15.51
N PRO A 23 -2.85 38.44 15.72
CA PRO A 23 -3.42 37.21 16.27
C PRO A 23 -3.35 36.02 15.30
N ASP A 24 -3.13 36.26 14.01
CA ASP A 24 -2.99 35.19 13.02
C ASP A 24 -1.64 34.47 13.16
N SER A 25 -1.63 33.16 12.89
CA SER A 25 -0.40 32.40 12.70
C SER A 25 0.34 32.86 11.44
N PHE A 26 1.64 32.54 11.34
CA PHE A 26 2.39 32.81 10.12
C PHE A 26 1.81 32.08 8.90
N GLY A 27 1.34 30.84 9.05
CA GLY A 27 0.62 30.11 8.00
C GLY A 27 -0.64 30.83 7.52
N LYS A 28 -1.43 31.39 8.46
CA LYS A 28 -2.65 32.15 8.16
C LYS A 28 -2.36 33.52 7.53
N LEU A 29 -1.27 34.16 7.92
CA LEU A 29 -0.78 35.39 7.27
C LEU A 29 -0.35 35.13 5.82
N MET A 30 0.33 34.01 5.54
CA MET A 30 0.65 33.59 4.17
C MET A 30 -0.60 33.38 3.32
N MET A 31 -1.66 32.76 3.87
CA MET A 31 -2.94 32.62 3.18
C MET A 31 -3.59 33.97 2.82
N ARG A 32 -3.28 35.02 3.59
CA ARG A 32 -3.74 36.39 3.36
C ARG A 32 -2.81 37.20 2.45
N GLY A 33 -1.79 36.57 1.87
CA GLY A 33 -0.85 37.20 0.93
C GLY A 33 0.32 37.94 1.59
N VAL A 34 0.55 37.74 2.89
CA VAL A 34 1.73 38.28 3.59
C VAL A 34 2.91 37.35 3.40
N ASP A 35 3.99 37.84 2.79
CA ASP A 35 5.25 37.09 2.59
C ASP A 35 6.09 37.08 3.87
N VAL A 36 5.77 36.17 4.79
CA VAL A 36 6.41 36.08 6.11
C VAL A 36 7.90 35.73 6.00
N ASP A 37 8.30 34.91 5.02
CA ASP A 37 9.72 34.58 4.79
C ASP A 37 10.54 35.84 4.50
N ARG A 38 10.03 36.71 3.63
CA ARG A 38 10.69 37.98 3.33
C ARG A 38 10.75 38.91 4.55
N LEU A 39 9.72 38.91 5.40
CA LEU A 39 9.73 39.68 6.65
C LEU A 39 10.83 39.17 7.59
N ILE A 40 10.97 37.85 7.74
CA ILE A 40 12.04 37.24 8.54
C ILE A 40 13.42 37.59 7.98
N GLN A 41 13.64 37.38 6.68
CA GLN A 41 14.93 37.64 6.03
C GLN A 41 15.42 39.09 6.14
N ARG A 42 14.50 40.05 6.27
CA ARG A 42 14.81 41.49 6.38
C ARG A 42 14.95 41.97 7.82
N GLU A 43 14.56 41.16 8.80
CA GLU A 43 14.64 41.55 10.20
C GLU A 43 16.10 41.49 10.69
N HIS A 44 16.45 42.48 11.51
CA HIS A 44 17.78 42.64 12.12
C HIS A 44 17.70 42.81 13.64
N SER A 45 16.50 42.99 14.20
CA SER A 45 16.28 43.04 15.64
C SER A 45 16.21 41.64 16.24
N ALA A 46 17.19 41.31 17.08
CA ALA A 46 17.23 40.04 17.81
C ALA A 46 15.94 39.81 18.63
N VAL A 47 15.44 40.84 19.31
CA VAL A 47 14.21 40.77 20.13
C VAL A 47 12.98 40.42 19.29
N VAL A 48 12.86 40.98 18.08
CA VAL A 48 11.72 40.67 17.20
C VAL A 48 11.82 39.24 16.68
N LEU A 49 13.02 38.78 16.34
CA LEU A 49 13.27 37.41 15.91
C LEU A 49 13.05 36.38 17.02
N GLU A 50 13.43 36.68 18.26
CA GLU A 50 13.14 35.87 19.44
C GLU A 50 11.63 35.71 19.66
N ASN A 51 10.88 36.82 19.59
CA ASN A 51 9.42 36.80 19.70
C ASN A 51 8.77 36.04 18.54
N ALA A 52 9.31 36.16 17.32
CA ALA A 52 8.83 35.41 16.17
C ALA A 52 9.08 33.90 16.33
N CYS A 53 10.25 33.53 16.83
CA CYS A 53 10.59 32.14 17.13
C CYS A 53 9.67 31.57 18.21
N GLN A 54 9.44 32.30 19.30
CA GLN A 54 8.53 31.88 20.36
C GLN A 54 7.10 31.69 19.85
N LYS A 55 6.59 32.63 19.05
CA LYS A 55 5.27 32.52 18.41
C LYS A 55 5.17 31.26 17.54
N ALA A 56 6.20 30.93 16.78
CA ALA A 56 6.21 29.72 15.95
C ALA A 56 6.23 28.44 16.81
N ARG A 57 6.98 28.43 17.92
CA ARG A 57 7.06 27.30 18.86
C ARG A 57 5.73 27.05 19.58
N ASP A 58 5.07 28.11 20.02
CA ASP A 58 3.77 28.01 20.70
C ASP A 58 2.70 27.36 19.81
N LEU A 59 2.83 27.50 18.48
CA LEU A 59 1.97 26.87 17.49
C LEU A 59 2.44 25.50 17.01
N GLY A 60 3.71 25.15 17.27
CA GLY A 60 4.33 23.92 16.77
C GLY A 60 4.68 23.95 15.26
N ASP A 61 4.72 25.12 14.61
CA ASP A 61 5.06 25.20 13.18
C ASP A 61 6.59 25.15 12.98
N LEU A 62 7.10 23.94 12.80
CA LEU A 62 8.53 23.67 12.72
C LEU A 62 9.23 24.43 11.58
N ARG A 63 8.55 24.68 10.46
CA ARG A 63 9.09 25.48 9.35
C ARG A 63 9.51 26.85 9.85
N TRP A 64 8.61 27.54 10.53
CA TRP A 64 8.87 28.89 11.01
C TRP A 64 9.82 28.92 12.19
N VAL A 65 9.81 27.89 13.05
CA VAL A 65 10.79 27.75 14.11
C VAL A 65 12.21 27.69 13.53
N VAL A 66 12.44 26.88 12.48
CA VAL A 66 13.75 26.78 11.81
C VAL A 66 14.13 28.10 11.13
N ARG A 67 13.23 28.69 10.32
CA ARG A 67 13.52 29.94 9.57
C ARG A 67 13.86 31.12 10.50
N THR A 68 13.08 31.30 11.57
CA THR A 68 13.32 32.37 12.55
C THR A 68 14.59 32.11 13.38
N SER A 69 14.83 30.87 13.80
CA SER A 69 16.05 30.50 14.54
C SER A 69 17.31 30.68 13.70
N GLN A 70 17.28 30.32 12.42
CA GLN A 70 18.39 30.51 11.49
C GLN A 70 18.74 31.99 11.39
N ARG A 71 17.73 32.83 11.12
CA ARG A 71 17.95 34.27 10.99
C ARG A 71 18.45 34.89 12.30
N LEU A 72 17.91 34.46 13.44
CA LEU A 72 18.35 34.92 14.76
C LEU A 72 19.84 34.56 14.99
N ALA A 73 20.24 33.34 14.67
CA ALA A 73 21.63 32.90 14.77
C ALA A 73 22.55 33.73 13.85
N ASP A 74 22.13 33.96 12.60
CA ASP A 74 22.90 34.75 11.62
C ASP A 74 23.11 36.22 12.07
N VAL A 75 22.06 36.83 12.64
CA VAL A 75 22.10 38.25 13.07
C VAL A 75 22.94 38.43 14.34
N THR A 76 22.86 37.49 15.27
CA THR A 76 23.47 37.66 16.60
C THR A 76 24.85 37.03 16.71
N GLY A 77 25.13 35.96 15.97
CA GLY A 77 26.37 35.19 16.07
C GLY A 77 26.59 34.50 17.43
N LEU A 78 25.59 34.51 18.32
CA LEU A 78 25.74 33.99 19.68
C LEU A 78 25.74 32.45 19.68
N PRO A 79 26.67 31.79 20.42
CA PRO A 79 26.71 30.34 20.55
C PRO A 79 25.39 29.73 21.06
N SER A 80 24.68 30.42 21.94
CA SER A 80 23.37 29.98 22.45
C SER A 80 22.30 29.92 21.35
N HIS A 81 22.25 30.90 20.45
CA HIS A 81 21.30 30.91 19.34
C HIS A 81 21.66 29.87 18.28
N ARG A 82 22.95 29.65 18.04
CA ARG A 82 23.43 28.55 17.18
C ARG A 82 23.08 27.17 17.76
N LEU A 83 23.22 26.98 19.07
CA LEU A 83 22.82 25.75 19.74
C LEU A 83 21.31 25.49 19.59
N GLU A 84 20.47 26.51 19.76
CA GLU A 84 19.02 26.38 19.56
C GLU A 84 18.65 26.13 18.10
N LEU A 85 19.33 26.76 17.14
CA LEU A 85 19.17 26.43 15.72
C LEU A 85 19.49 24.95 15.45
N ALA A 86 20.63 24.46 15.94
CA ALA A 86 21.00 23.05 15.80
C ALA A 86 19.94 22.11 16.39
N ARG A 87 19.33 22.48 17.54
CA ARG A 87 18.23 21.73 18.14
C ARG A 87 17.00 21.69 17.22
N CYS A 88 16.63 22.82 16.64
CA CYS A 88 15.50 22.91 15.71
C CYS A 88 15.76 22.09 14.43
N LEU A 89 17.00 22.08 13.92
CA LEU A 89 17.38 21.30 12.75
C LEU A 89 17.37 19.79 13.02
N VAL A 90 17.77 19.35 14.22
CA VAL A 90 17.59 17.95 14.66
C VAL A 90 16.11 17.55 14.68
N TRP A 91 15.22 18.41 15.18
CA TRP A 91 13.76 18.16 15.12
C TRP A 91 13.23 18.13 13.69
N ALA A 92 13.82 18.92 12.80
CA ALA A 92 13.54 18.92 11.37
C ALA A 92 14.25 17.80 10.59
N THR A 93 14.91 16.86 11.28
CA THR A 93 15.69 15.74 10.74
C THR A 93 16.83 16.12 9.78
N ASP A 94 17.24 17.39 9.76
CA ASP A 94 18.38 17.87 8.98
C ASP A 94 19.66 17.85 9.81
N PHE A 95 20.21 16.64 9.97
CA PHE A 95 21.38 16.41 10.80
C PHE A 95 22.66 17.05 10.25
N THR A 96 22.76 17.21 8.93
CA THR A 96 23.91 17.86 8.28
C THR A 96 23.92 19.36 8.58
N ALA A 97 22.78 20.04 8.44
CA ALA A 97 22.70 21.45 8.80
C ALA A 97 22.80 21.64 10.33
N ALA A 98 22.25 20.71 11.12
CA ALA A 98 22.39 20.74 12.57
C ALA A 98 23.87 20.64 13.00
N ASP A 99 24.66 19.78 12.34
CA ASP A 99 26.10 19.65 12.56
C ASP A 99 26.83 20.97 12.28
N ALA A 100 26.54 21.60 11.14
CA ALA A 100 27.11 22.90 10.79
C ALA A 100 26.68 24.02 11.74
N ALA A 101 25.48 23.96 12.30
CA ALA A 101 24.97 24.92 13.25
C ALA A 101 25.55 24.74 14.66
N LEU A 102 25.96 23.52 15.04
CA LEU A 102 26.45 23.19 16.38
C LEU A 102 27.70 24.03 16.73
N PRO A 103 27.73 24.75 17.86
CA PRO A 103 28.93 25.50 18.27
C PRO A 103 30.04 24.56 18.78
N ASP A 104 31.29 24.90 18.45
CA ASP A 104 32.48 24.15 18.88
C ASP A 104 32.67 24.22 20.41
N GLU A 105 32.54 25.41 20.99
CA GLU A 105 32.72 25.65 22.42
C GLU A 105 31.53 26.40 23.03
N ILE A 106 31.19 26.06 24.28
CA ILE A 106 30.21 26.78 25.09
C ILE A 106 30.76 27.01 26.50
N GLU A 107 30.85 28.28 26.90
CA GLU A 107 31.42 28.70 28.18
C GLU A 107 30.55 28.27 29.38
N ASP A 108 29.23 28.35 29.24
CA ASP A 108 28.30 27.99 30.30
C ASP A 108 28.28 26.49 30.60
N ALA A 109 28.44 26.14 31.88
CA ALA A 109 28.54 24.75 32.31
C ALA A 109 27.26 23.95 32.07
N SER A 110 26.08 24.57 32.25
CA SER A 110 24.80 23.89 32.04
C SER A 110 24.52 23.64 30.55
N ALA A 111 24.98 24.55 29.69
CA ALA A 111 24.85 24.43 28.25
C ALA A 111 25.83 23.43 27.61
N ARG A 112 26.95 23.09 28.26
CA ARG A 112 27.87 22.02 27.78
C ARG A 112 27.19 20.65 27.71
N ALA A 113 26.43 20.26 28.73
CA ALA A 113 25.69 19.00 28.73
C ALA A 113 24.61 18.99 27.63
N ALA A 114 23.90 20.11 27.43
CA ALA A 114 22.90 20.25 26.37
C ALA A 114 23.52 20.16 24.96
N ARG A 115 24.71 20.74 24.77
CA ARG A 115 25.48 20.62 23.52
C ARG A 115 25.92 19.18 23.27
N ALA A 116 26.47 18.49 24.26
CA ALA A 116 26.86 17.09 24.13
C ALA A 116 25.66 16.18 23.81
N ALA A 117 24.51 16.39 24.48
CA ALA A 117 23.27 15.68 24.18
C ALA A 117 22.76 15.92 22.75
N LEU A 118 22.95 17.12 22.22
CA LEU A 118 22.59 17.47 20.85
C LEU A 118 23.58 16.87 19.83
N ASP A 119 24.88 16.94 20.12
CA ASP A 119 25.95 16.31 19.34
C ASP A 119 25.72 14.80 19.21
N CYS A 120 25.29 14.15 20.30
CA CYS A 120 24.86 12.75 20.25
C CYS A 120 23.70 12.53 19.26
N GLN A 121 22.66 13.37 19.29
CA GLN A 121 21.52 13.22 18.37
C GLN A 121 21.92 13.45 16.91
N ILE A 122 22.80 14.41 16.65
CA ILE A 122 23.38 14.66 15.33
C ILE A 122 24.18 13.44 14.87
N ALA A 123 25.07 12.91 15.72
CA ALA A 123 25.85 11.72 15.43
C ALA A 123 24.97 10.50 15.12
N LEU A 124 23.89 10.29 15.88
CA LEU A 124 22.92 9.23 15.59
C LEU A 124 22.25 9.44 14.23
N GLY A 125 21.81 10.66 13.91
CA GLY A 125 21.21 10.96 12.60
C GLY A 125 22.18 10.81 11.42
N LEU A 126 23.46 11.11 11.64
CA LEU A 126 24.55 10.92 10.67
C LEU A 126 25.10 9.48 10.64
N ARG A 127 24.60 8.60 11.52
CA ARG A 127 25.04 7.20 11.68
C ARG A 127 26.52 7.05 12.07
N ASP A 128 27.01 7.97 12.89
CA ASP A 128 28.36 7.93 13.47
C ASP A 128 28.29 7.36 14.89
N HIS A 129 28.42 6.04 15.00
CA HIS A 129 28.39 5.30 16.25
C HIS A 129 29.43 5.81 17.26
N ASP A 130 30.68 5.99 16.82
CA ASP A 130 31.79 6.33 17.70
C ASP A 130 31.66 7.76 18.23
N ARG A 131 31.20 8.69 17.38
CA ARG A 131 30.88 10.06 17.82
C ARG A 131 29.71 10.08 18.79
N ALA A 132 28.67 9.28 18.57
CA ALA A 132 27.55 9.18 19.51
C ALA A 132 28.01 8.69 20.89
N GLN A 133 28.90 7.67 20.94
CA GLN A 133 29.48 7.20 22.20
C GLN A 133 30.34 8.26 22.90
N ARG A 134 31.17 8.99 22.16
CA ARG A 134 31.96 10.11 22.71
C ARG A 134 31.05 11.20 23.27
N ALA A 135 30.04 11.63 22.51
CA ALA A 135 29.10 12.66 22.94
C ALA A 135 28.27 12.23 24.18
N ILE A 136 27.96 10.94 24.32
CA ILE A 136 27.37 10.38 25.54
C ILE A 136 28.32 10.55 26.72
N GLN A 137 29.60 10.24 26.56
CA GLN A 137 30.60 10.41 27.62
C GLN A 137 30.79 11.89 27.97
N ASP A 138 30.89 12.77 26.98
CA ASP A 138 31.01 14.22 27.17
C ASP A 138 29.81 14.79 27.95
N CYS A 139 28.60 14.26 27.70
CA CYS A 139 27.40 14.63 28.45
C CYS A 139 27.52 14.22 29.93
N VAL A 140 28.00 13.01 30.22
CA VAL A 140 28.24 12.54 31.60
C VAL A 140 29.31 13.40 32.28
N ASP A 141 30.41 13.68 31.60
CA ASP A 141 31.53 14.47 32.13
C ASP A 141 31.11 15.92 32.41
N ALA A 142 30.17 16.45 31.62
CA ALA A 142 29.52 17.74 31.86
C ALA A 142 28.44 17.72 32.96
N GLY A 143 28.20 16.58 33.62
CA GLY A 143 27.21 16.41 34.68
C GLY A 143 25.77 16.22 34.20
N GLY A 144 25.57 15.93 32.91
CA GLY A 144 24.25 15.65 32.32
C GLY A 144 23.79 14.20 32.50
N ASP A 145 22.47 13.99 32.36
CA ASP A 145 21.89 12.65 32.33
C ASP A 145 22.01 12.03 30.94
N ALA A 146 22.82 10.98 30.83
CA ALA A 146 23.06 10.24 29.59
C ALA A 146 22.06 9.10 29.35
N MET A 147 21.13 8.82 30.26
CA MET A 147 20.20 7.70 30.15
C MET A 147 19.42 7.73 28.84
N GLN A 148 18.76 8.86 28.55
CA GLN A 148 17.96 9.03 27.35
C GLN A 148 18.79 8.95 26.06
N LEU A 149 20.07 9.36 26.12
CA LEU A 149 21.00 9.25 24.98
C LEU A 149 21.36 7.79 24.70
N ARG A 150 21.59 6.98 25.75
CA ARG A 150 21.85 5.54 25.60
C ARG A 150 20.62 4.79 25.07
N ILE A 151 19.42 5.13 25.52
CA ILE A 151 18.14 4.58 24.99
C ILE A 151 17.99 4.91 23.49
N ARG A 152 18.32 6.15 23.09
CA ARG A 152 18.32 6.55 21.66
C ARG A 152 19.37 5.82 20.85
N LEU A 153 20.57 5.59 21.40
CA LEU A 153 21.62 4.80 20.77
C LEU A 153 21.14 3.36 20.50
N VAL A 154 20.49 2.70 21.47
CA VAL A 154 19.90 1.36 21.24
C VAL A 154 18.91 1.38 20.08
N SER A 155 18.00 2.36 20.04
CA SER A 155 17.04 2.48 18.94
C SER A 155 17.72 2.69 17.59
N ALA A 156 18.76 3.52 17.54
CA ALA A 156 19.49 3.79 16.31
C ALA A 156 20.26 2.55 15.82
N LEU A 157 20.90 1.81 16.71
CA LEU A 157 21.60 0.56 16.39
C LEU A 157 20.65 -0.47 15.77
N LEU A 158 19.43 -0.62 16.31
CA LEU A 158 18.39 -1.46 15.71
C LEU A 158 18.06 -0.99 14.28
N SER A 159 17.83 0.30 14.08
CA SER A 159 17.53 0.87 12.77
C SER A 159 18.70 0.84 11.78
N TRP A 160 19.94 0.69 12.25
CA TRP A 160 21.12 0.46 11.41
C TRP A 160 21.38 -1.04 11.14
N GLY A 161 20.64 -1.93 11.81
CA GLY A 161 20.79 -3.38 11.69
C GLY A 161 21.88 -3.98 12.59
N ASP A 162 22.46 -3.22 13.52
CA ASP A 162 23.44 -3.71 14.50
C ASP A 162 22.74 -4.29 15.74
N ILE A 163 22.25 -5.52 15.58
CA ILE A 163 21.48 -6.23 16.62
C ILE A 163 22.34 -6.54 17.85
N ASP A 164 23.58 -6.98 17.64
CA ASP A 164 24.49 -7.35 18.73
C ASP A 164 24.92 -6.11 19.54
N GLY A 165 25.21 -5.00 18.85
CA GLY A 165 25.50 -3.72 19.47
C GLY A 165 24.31 -3.17 20.27
N ALA A 166 23.10 -3.28 19.70
CA ALA A 166 21.87 -2.88 20.38
C ALA A 166 21.63 -3.69 21.66
N GLU A 167 21.76 -5.03 21.60
CA GLU A 167 21.60 -5.92 22.75
C GLU A 167 22.60 -5.58 23.86
N LYS A 168 23.89 -5.51 23.53
CA LYS A 168 24.95 -5.19 24.49
C LYS A 168 24.72 -3.83 25.17
N THR A 169 24.32 -2.83 24.39
CA THR A 169 24.04 -1.48 24.91
C THR A 169 22.81 -1.49 25.82
N LEU A 170 21.75 -2.19 25.41
CA LEU A 170 20.51 -2.30 26.18
C LEU A 170 20.73 -3.02 27.51
N ASP A 171 21.44 -4.15 27.51
CA ASP A 171 21.77 -4.90 28.72
C ASP A 171 22.57 -4.06 29.72
N GLY A 172 23.54 -3.28 29.22
CA GLY A 172 24.30 -2.34 30.06
C GLY A 172 23.42 -1.29 30.72
N VAL A 173 22.42 -0.77 29.99
CA VAL A 173 21.47 0.22 30.52
C VAL A 173 20.52 -0.40 31.54
N ILE A 174 20.02 -1.61 31.28
CA ILE A 174 19.18 -2.36 32.21
C ILE A 174 19.94 -2.69 33.49
N ALA A 175 21.19 -3.14 33.38
CA ALA A 175 22.03 -3.43 34.54
C ALA A 175 22.27 -2.18 35.41
N ALA A 176 22.39 -1.01 34.78
CA ALA A 176 22.64 0.24 35.48
C ALA A 176 21.40 0.81 36.20
N THR A 177 20.20 0.60 35.66
CA THR A 177 18.98 1.30 36.14
C THR A 177 17.78 0.42 36.46
N GLY A 178 17.91 -0.88 36.26
CA GLY A 178 16.83 -1.84 36.41
C GLY A 178 15.82 -1.79 35.26
N PRO A 179 14.90 -2.76 35.20
CA PRO A 179 13.87 -2.80 34.18
C PRO A 179 12.86 -1.66 34.37
N ASN A 180 12.44 -1.06 33.26
CA ASN A 180 11.40 -0.03 33.22
C ASN A 180 10.62 -0.13 31.88
N PRO A 181 9.49 0.59 31.72
CA PRO A 181 8.65 0.46 30.53
C PRO A 181 9.38 0.73 29.20
N ALA A 182 10.27 1.73 29.16
CA ALA A 182 11.00 2.09 27.93
C ALA A 182 12.04 1.02 27.56
N LEU A 183 12.73 0.46 28.55
CA LEU A 183 13.69 -0.63 28.31
C LEU A 183 12.98 -1.94 27.94
N ALA A 184 11.82 -2.24 28.57
CA ALA A 184 11.00 -3.38 28.19
C ALA A 184 10.51 -3.26 26.74
N ALA A 185 10.07 -2.07 26.31
CA ALA A 185 9.72 -1.80 24.92
C ALA A 185 10.90 -2.05 23.95
N LEU A 186 12.12 -1.63 24.32
CA LEU A 186 13.32 -1.90 23.52
C LEU A 186 13.70 -3.38 23.49
N GLN A 187 13.53 -4.12 24.59
CA GLN A 187 13.73 -5.57 24.60
C GLN A 187 12.77 -6.28 23.64
N VAL A 188 11.51 -5.83 23.58
CA VAL A 188 10.51 -6.34 22.63
C VAL A 188 10.89 -6.03 21.19
N ARG A 189 11.34 -4.80 20.89
CA ARG A 189 11.82 -4.43 19.54
C ARG A 189 13.09 -5.20 19.12
N LEU A 190 14.02 -5.40 20.05
CA LEU A 190 15.20 -6.23 19.83
C LEU A 190 14.81 -7.68 19.50
N ALA A 191 13.87 -8.25 20.27
CA ALA A 191 13.33 -9.59 20.00
C ALA A 191 12.62 -9.67 18.64
N LEU A 192 11.91 -8.61 18.20
CA LEU A 192 11.33 -8.57 16.85
C LEU A 192 12.42 -8.68 15.79
N CYS A 193 13.48 -7.89 15.89
CA CYS A 193 14.55 -7.87 14.90
C CYS A 193 15.35 -9.18 14.89
N ARG A 194 15.64 -9.75 16.07
CA ARG A 194 16.48 -10.94 16.23
C ARG A 194 15.72 -12.25 16.02
N ASP A 195 14.58 -12.39 16.69
CA ASP A 195 13.88 -13.66 16.89
C ASP A 195 12.58 -13.73 16.06
N GLY A 196 11.97 -12.58 15.77
CA GLY A 196 10.79 -12.44 14.92
C GLY A 196 9.51 -12.05 15.68
N PRO A 197 8.41 -11.75 14.95
CA PRO A 197 7.21 -11.15 15.53
C PRO A 197 6.50 -12.08 16.54
N ALA A 198 6.55 -13.39 16.35
CA ALA A 198 5.92 -14.34 17.26
C ALA A 198 6.60 -14.39 18.63
N ASP A 199 7.94 -14.34 18.67
CA ASP A 199 8.73 -14.31 19.90
C ASP A 199 8.61 -12.95 20.61
N ALA A 200 8.65 -11.86 19.85
CA ALA A 200 8.43 -10.53 20.38
C ALA A 200 7.04 -10.37 21.04
N LEU A 201 5.99 -10.98 20.47
CA LEU A 201 4.65 -11.00 21.09
C LEU A 201 4.63 -11.75 22.42
N ARG A 202 5.28 -12.93 22.49
CA ARG A 202 5.40 -13.69 23.74
C ARG A 202 6.17 -12.90 24.80
N LEU A 203 7.26 -12.24 24.39
CA LEU A 203 8.04 -11.40 25.28
C LEU A 203 7.19 -10.22 25.81
N LEU A 204 6.45 -9.54 24.94
CA LEU A 204 5.55 -8.45 25.32
C LEU A 204 4.53 -8.89 26.38
N GLU A 205 3.91 -10.06 26.19
CA GLU A 205 2.94 -10.62 27.15
C GLU A 205 3.60 -10.93 28.52
N SER A 206 4.82 -11.47 28.50
CA SER A 206 5.59 -11.74 29.72
C SER A 206 6.11 -10.46 30.42
N ALA A 207 6.29 -9.37 29.66
CA ALA A 207 6.75 -8.09 30.17
C ALA A 207 5.63 -7.23 30.80
N SER A 208 4.42 -7.77 30.92
CA SER A 208 3.23 -7.06 31.43
C SER A 208 3.37 -6.43 32.81
N ALA A 209 4.29 -6.94 33.65
CA ALA A 209 4.61 -6.34 34.95
C ALA A 209 5.29 -4.95 34.83
N HIS A 210 6.08 -4.74 33.77
CA HIS A 210 6.80 -3.49 33.51
C HIS A 210 6.12 -2.66 32.41
N LEU A 211 5.33 -3.28 31.55
CA LEU A 211 4.57 -2.61 30.49
C LEU A 211 3.11 -3.11 30.52
N PRO A 212 2.24 -2.52 31.36
CA PRO A 212 0.89 -3.04 31.58
C PRO A 212 0.02 -3.03 30.32
N PRO A 213 -0.88 -4.02 30.11
CA PRO A 213 -1.78 -4.04 28.95
C PRO A 213 -2.72 -2.84 28.79
N SER A 214 -2.98 -2.12 29.88
CA SER A 214 -3.75 -0.87 29.88
C SER A 214 -2.94 0.35 29.43
N SER A 215 -1.62 0.23 29.33
CA SER A 215 -0.76 1.34 28.90
C SER A 215 -0.82 1.51 27.39
N GLU A 216 -0.77 2.77 26.95
CA GLU A 216 -0.72 3.11 25.53
C GLU A 216 0.52 2.49 24.84
N GLY A 217 1.69 2.49 25.49
CA GLY A 217 2.92 1.89 24.94
C GLY A 217 2.81 0.38 24.71
N TYR A 218 2.14 -0.37 25.60
CA TYR A 218 1.85 -1.80 25.37
C TYR A 218 0.96 -1.98 24.15
N ARG A 219 -0.15 -1.24 24.10
CA ARG A 219 -1.16 -1.36 23.05
C ARG A 219 -0.57 -1.04 21.68
N ALA A 220 0.23 0.03 21.58
CA ALA A 220 0.93 0.39 20.34
C ALA A 220 1.91 -0.71 19.88
N LEU A 221 2.72 -1.26 20.79
CA LEU A 221 3.62 -2.38 20.46
C LEU A 221 2.85 -3.64 20.07
N LYS A 222 1.73 -3.95 20.75
CA LYS A 222 0.89 -5.12 20.40
C LYS A 222 0.35 -4.99 18.98
N LEU A 223 -0.18 -3.81 18.59
CA LEU A 223 -0.65 -3.57 17.23
C LEU A 223 0.49 -3.68 16.21
N ALA A 224 1.65 -3.06 16.49
CA ALA A 224 2.81 -3.12 15.60
C ALA A 224 3.27 -4.56 15.37
N LEU A 225 3.36 -5.38 16.43
CA LEU A 225 3.76 -6.78 16.30
C LEU A 225 2.71 -7.66 15.63
N LEU A 226 1.42 -7.35 15.79
CA LEU A 226 0.37 -8.02 15.02
C LEU A 226 0.46 -7.69 13.53
N ASN A 227 0.77 -6.43 13.18
CA ASN A 227 1.04 -6.01 11.81
C ASN A 227 2.25 -6.76 11.23
N GLU A 228 3.37 -6.83 11.95
CA GLU A 228 4.55 -7.59 11.53
C GLU A 228 4.28 -9.11 11.43
N ARG A 229 3.25 -9.61 12.11
CA ARG A 229 2.79 -11.00 12.00
C ARG A 229 1.72 -11.21 10.92
N GLY A 230 1.27 -10.16 10.24
CA GLY A 230 0.21 -10.23 9.24
C GLY A 230 -1.20 -10.44 9.82
N ARG A 231 -1.37 -10.28 11.14
CA ARG A 231 -2.63 -10.47 11.88
C ARG A 231 -3.50 -9.20 11.82
N TYR A 232 -3.68 -8.65 10.62
CA TYR A 232 -4.26 -7.32 10.40
C TYR A 232 -5.69 -7.18 10.93
N ASN A 233 -6.54 -8.19 10.72
CA ASN A 233 -7.92 -8.16 11.23
C ASN A 233 -7.98 -8.05 12.75
N GLU A 234 -7.13 -8.80 13.46
CA GLU A 234 -7.03 -8.74 14.92
C GLU A 234 -6.51 -7.38 15.38
N ALA A 235 -5.52 -6.82 14.69
CA ALA A 235 -5.01 -5.49 14.99
C ALA A 235 -6.09 -4.40 14.85
N VAL A 236 -6.91 -4.45 13.78
CA VAL A 236 -8.03 -3.50 13.60
C VAL A 236 -9.10 -3.70 14.67
N ASP A 237 -9.46 -4.94 15.02
CA ASP A 237 -10.47 -5.22 16.04
C ASP A 237 -10.04 -4.66 17.41
N LEU A 238 -8.79 -4.88 17.81
CA LEU A 238 -8.23 -4.33 19.04
C LEU A 238 -8.11 -2.80 19.00
N ALA A 239 -7.66 -2.24 17.87
CA ALA A 239 -7.59 -0.79 17.70
C ALA A 239 -8.98 -0.14 17.83
N ALA A 240 -9.99 -0.71 17.19
CA ALA A 240 -11.36 -0.21 17.26
C ALA A 240 -11.93 -0.26 18.67
N GLU A 241 -11.61 -1.29 19.46
CA GLU A 241 -11.98 -1.39 20.87
C GLU A 241 -11.25 -0.33 21.71
N TRP A 242 -9.91 -0.28 21.61
CA TRP A 242 -9.11 0.62 22.44
C TRP A 242 -9.29 2.09 22.11
N LEU A 243 -9.57 2.45 20.86
CA LEU A 243 -9.88 3.83 20.46
C LEU A 243 -11.26 4.28 20.96
N LYS A 244 -12.21 3.36 21.21
CA LYS A 244 -13.45 3.71 21.91
C LYS A 244 -13.21 4.01 23.38
N GLU A 245 -12.32 3.25 24.03
CA GLU A 245 -11.95 3.46 25.44
C GLU A 245 -11.09 4.72 25.64
N THR A 246 -10.06 4.88 24.81
CA THR A 246 -9.05 5.96 24.90
C THR A 246 -8.87 6.61 23.52
N PRO A 247 -9.81 7.48 23.09
CA PRO A 247 -9.81 8.08 21.75
C PRO A 247 -8.53 8.82 21.37
N LEU A 248 -7.82 9.39 22.35
CA LEU A 248 -6.63 10.22 22.15
C LEU A 248 -5.32 9.46 22.36
N ALA A 249 -5.34 8.12 22.33
CA ALA A 249 -4.13 7.29 22.31
C ALA A 249 -3.49 7.33 20.91
N VAL A 250 -2.86 8.46 20.59
CA VAL A 250 -2.36 8.79 19.24
C VAL A 250 -1.31 7.81 18.71
N SER A 251 -0.57 7.12 19.59
CA SER A 251 0.41 6.12 19.16
C SER A 251 -0.22 4.87 18.53
N LEU A 252 -1.54 4.66 18.71
CA LEU A 252 -2.27 3.56 18.06
C LEU A 252 -2.59 3.87 16.60
N TYR A 253 -2.68 5.15 16.23
CA TYR A 253 -3.26 5.54 14.93
C TYR A 253 -2.46 5.00 13.74
N PRO A 254 -1.12 5.12 13.67
CA PRO A 254 -0.36 4.62 12.52
C PRO A 254 -0.52 3.10 12.36
N GLN A 255 -0.53 2.37 13.47
CA GLN A 255 -0.66 0.92 13.46
C GLN A 255 -2.06 0.47 13.05
N ALA A 256 -3.10 1.18 13.51
CA ALA A 256 -4.48 0.93 13.10
C ALA A 256 -4.69 1.20 11.61
N VAL A 257 -4.16 2.32 11.10
CA VAL A 257 -4.25 2.69 9.67
C VAL A 257 -3.54 1.65 8.81
N HIS A 258 -2.32 1.26 9.17
CA HIS A 258 -1.57 0.22 8.46
C HIS A 258 -2.37 -1.10 8.40
N ALA A 259 -2.90 -1.57 9.53
CA ALA A 259 -3.70 -2.79 9.59
C ALA A 259 -4.93 -2.70 8.68
N ALA A 260 -5.69 -1.60 8.79
CA ALA A 260 -6.91 -1.39 8.01
C ALA A 260 -6.67 -1.35 6.50
N GLN A 261 -5.53 -0.80 6.05
CA GLN A 261 -5.15 -0.80 4.64
C GLN A 261 -4.86 -2.21 4.10
N HIS A 262 -4.27 -3.09 4.91
CA HIS A 262 -3.89 -4.46 4.49
C HIS A 262 -5.04 -5.47 4.55
N CYS A 263 -6.09 -5.20 5.33
CA CYS A 263 -7.30 -6.04 5.39
C CYS A 263 -8.56 -5.40 4.81
N ASP A 264 -8.41 -4.32 4.03
CA ASP A 264 -9.49 -3.57 3.37
C ASP A 264 -10.61 -3.08 4.32
N ARG A 265 -10.23 -2.59 5.50
CA ARG A 265 -11.14 -2.05 6.54
C ARG A 265 -10.98 -0.55 6.76
N VAL A 266 -10.46 0.17 5.75
CA VAL A 266 -10.20 1.61 5.83
C VAL A 266 -11.46 2.45 6.06
N ILE A 267 -12.62 2.02 5.54
CA ILE A 267 -13.90 2.70 5.73
C ILE A 267 -14.38 2.58 7.18
N GLU A 268 -14.25 1.39 7.79
CA GLU A 268 -14.60 1.18 9.20
C GLU A 268 -13.74 2.07 10.11
N LEU A 269 -12.43 2.08 9.88
CA LEU A 269 -11.51 2.91 10.66
C LEU A 269 -11.74 4.41 10.44
N GLY A 270 -12.05 4.82 9.20
CA GLY A 270 -12.40 6.21 8.87
C GLY A 270 -13.56 6.74 9.70
N ARG A 271 -14.65 5.96 9.82
CA ARG A 271 -15.81 6.31 10.65
C ARG A 271 -15.43 6.50 12.12
N ILE A 272 -14.55 5.65 12.65
CA ILE A 272 -14.04 5.80 14.03
C ILE A 272 -13.31 7.14 14.17
N PHE A 273 -12.44 7.51 13.24
CA PHE A 273 -11.74 8.80 13.30
C PHE A 273 -12.67 10.00 13.13
N GLU A 274 -13.71 9.92 12.29
CA GLU A 274 -14.74 10.95 12.18
C GLU A 274 -15.52 11.14 13.50
N GLU A 275 -15.87 10.05 14.19
CA GLU A 275 -16.49 10.10 15.51
C GLU A 275 -15.57 10.75 16.56
N ILE A 276 -14.27 10.44 16.50
CA ILE A 276 -13.26 11.05 17.38
C ILE A 276 -13.11 12.55 17.08
N ASP A 277 -12.98 12.95 15.81
CA ASP A 277 -12.89 14.37 15.39
C ASP A 277 -14.13 15.15 15.80
N THR A 278 -15.31 14.55 15.72
CA THR A 278 -16.56 15.17 16.16
C THR A 278 -16.57 15.46 17.66
N LYS A 279 -16.00 14.55 18.47
CA LYS A 279 -15.97 14.67 19.93
C LYS A 279 -14.79 15.50 20.45
N TYR A 280 -13.67 15.45 19.74
CA TYR A 280 -12.40 16.10 20.07
C TYR A 280 -11.86 16.86 18.84
N PRO A 281 -12.54 17.92 18.40
CA PRO A 281 -12.12 18.67 17.23
C PRO A 281 -10.75 19.31 17.47
N SER A 282 -9.99 19.47 16.39
CA SER A 282 -8.70 20.17 16.39
C SER A 282 -7.56 19.50 17.17
N VAL A 283 -7.67 18.19 17.45
CA VAL A 283 -6.52 17.38 17.85
C VAL A 283 -5.63 17.15 16.62
N PRO A 284 -4.38 17.66 16.57
CA PRO A 284 -3.55 17.64 15.37
C PRO A 284 -3.39 16.26 14.74
N GLU A 285 -3.16 15.23 15.55
CA GLU A 285 -2.94 13.85 15.11
C GLU A 285 -4.20 13.23 14.51
N VAL A 286 -5.38 13.54 15.06
CA VAL A 286 -6.67 13.10 14.51
C VAL A 286 -6.92 13.77 13.17
N VAL A 287 -6.72 15.10 13.11
CA VAL A 287 -6.88 15.90 11.89
C VAL A 287 -5.95 15.39 10.78
N ASP A 288 -4.69 15.07 11.09
CA ASP A 288 -3.73 14.55 10.11
C ASP A 288 -4.12 13.18 9.55
N VAL A 289 -4.52 12.26 10.42
CA VAL A 289 -4.95 10.92 10.01
C VAL A 289 -6.24 10.99 9.20
N LEU A 290 -7.20 11.80 9.64
CA LEU A 290 -8.47 11.99 8.95
C LEU A 290 -8.28 12.72 7.61
N CYS A 291 -7.31 13.64 7.50
CA CYS A 291 -6.99 14.31 6.25
C CYS A 291 -6.40 13.33 5.23
N ASN A 292 -5.47 12.46 5.65
CA ASN A 292 -4.96 11.38 4.80
C ASN A 292 -6.09 10.44 4.36
N HIS A 293 -6.97 10.06 5.29
CA HIS A 293 -8.14 9.25 4.96
C HIS A 293 -9.02 9.96 3.91
N ALA A 294 -9.34 11.24 4.09
CA ALA A 294 -10.14 12.02 3.15
C ALA A 294 -9.45 12.15 1.78
N ILE A 295 -8.12 12.29 1.73
CA ILE A 295 -7.34 12.27 0.47
C ILE A 295 -7.46 10.91 -0.22
N ASP A 296 -7.22 9.82 0.51
CA ASP A 296 -7.28 8.46 -0.01
C ASP A 296 -8.67 8.11 -0.55
N GLN A 297 -9.71 8.54 0.16
CA GLN A 297 -11.11 8.36 -0.21
C GLN A 297 -11.58 9.41 -1.23
N GLY A 298 -10.82 10.45 -1.55
CA GLY A 298 -11.30 11.52 -2.44
C GLY A 298 -12.51 12.30 -1.90
N ASP A 299 -12.67 12.40 -0.58
CA ASP A 299 -13.69 13.24 0.06
C ASP A 299 -13.26 14.71 0.01
N ALA A 300 -13.64 15.40 -1.07
CA ALA A 300 -13.21 16.77 -1.32
C ALA A 300 -13.68 17.79 -0.24
N PRO A 301 -14.94 17.78 0.23
CA PRO A 301 -15.38 18.66 1.31
C PRO A 301 -14.60 18.46 2.62
N LEU A 302 -14.46 17.22 3.08
CA LEU A 302 -13.77 16.91 4.33
C LEU A 302 -12.29 17.28 4.24
N LYS A 303 -11.64 16.90 3.14
CA LYS A 303 -10.25 17.26 2.83
C LYS A 303 -10.03 18.78 2.84
N ALA A 304 -10.89 19.55 2.18
CA ALA A 304 -10.72 21.01 2.09
C ALA A 304 -10.76 21.69 3.46
N ARG A 305 -11.69 21.26 4.33
CA ARG A 305 -11.77 21.71 5.73
C ARG A 305 -10.49 21.38 6.49
N LEU A 306 -10.06 20.12 6.46
CA LEU A 306 -8.92 19.64 7.24
C LEU A 306 -7.60 20.27 6.76
N LEU A 307 -7.39 20.42 5.45
CA LEU A 307 -6.21 21.10 4.92
C LEU A 307 -6.13 22.57 5.34
N GLN A 308 -7.26 23.26 5.45
CA GLN A 308 -7.29 24.63 5.98
C GLN A 308 -6.80 24.65 7.43
N GLU A 309 -7.29 23.73 8.25
CA GLU A 309 -6.91 23.61 9.65
C GLU A 309 -5.42 23.26 9.83
N ILE A 310 -4.91 22.28 9.07
CA ILE A 310 -3.49 21.91 9.06
C ILE A 310 -2.63 23.11 8.67
N ARG A 311 -3.02 23.87 7.64
CA ARG A 311 -2.26 25.04 7.17
C ARG A 311 -2.14 26.15 8.22
N GLU A 312 -3.12 26.28 9.13
CA GLU A 312 -3.05 27.28 10.19
C GLU A 312 -1.99 26.94 11.25
N ARG A 313 -1.67 25.65 11.44
CA ARG A 313 -0.74 25.18 12.49
C ARG A 313 0.62 24.64 12.00
N SER A 314 0.69 24.10 10.79
CA SER A 314 1.92 23.48 10.27
C SER A 314 2.00 23.61 8.76
N SER A 315 2.92 24.47 8.32
CA SER A 315 3.19 24.70 6.90
C SER A 315 3.77 23.44 6.23
N TRP A 316 4.69 22.74 6.91
CA TRP A 316 5.29 21.51 6.37
C TRP A 316 4.31 20.35 6.33
N THR A 317 3.51 20.13 7.38
CA THR A 317 2.49 19.06 7.34
C THR A 317 1.52 19.31 6.20
N TRP A 318 1.07 20.56 6.01
CA TRP A 318 0.22 20.91 4.88
C TRP A 318 0.88 20.61 3.51
N MET A 319 2.16 20.97 3.33
CA MET A 319 2.91 20.67 2.10
C MET A 319 3.03 19.16 1.86
N ILE A 320 3.29 18.37 2.91
CA ILE A 320 3.40 16.91 2.82
C ILE A 320 2.05 16.28 2.45
N MET A 321 0.94 16.73 3.04
CA MET A 321 -0.40 16.23 2.69
C MET A 321 -0.74 16.54 1.22
N GLN A 322 -0.45 17.75 0.76
CA GLN A 322 -0.63 18.16 -0.64
C GLN A 322 0.26 17.36 -1.59
N PHE A 323 1.50 17.07 -1.19
CA PHE A 323 2.41 16.22 -1.95
C PHE A 323 1.88 14.78 -2.06
N GLY A 324 1.32 14.24 -0.98
CA GLY A 324 0.63 12.96 -0.99
C GLY A 324 -0.54 12.93 -1.97
N GLU A 325 -1.37 13.97 -1.99
CA GLU A 325 -2.45 14.11 -2.98
C GLU A 325 -1.93 14.19 -4.42
N ALA A 326 -0.84 14.94 -4.66
CA ALA A 326 -0.20 15.05 -5.97
C ALA A 326 0.32 13.69 -6.47
N CYS A 327 0.93 12.90 -5.58
CA CYS A 327 1.39 11.54 -5.88
C CYS A 327 0.24 10.58 -6.25
N GLN A 328 -0.99 10.89 -5.88
CA GLN A 328 -2.16 10.07 -6.23
C GLN A 328 -2.84 10.49 -7.54
N ASN A 329 -2.53 11.69 -8.04
CA ASN A 329 -3.16 12.29 -9.21
C ASN A 329 -2.09 12.85 -10.18
N PRO A 330 -1.23 11.99 -10.77
CA PRO A 330 -0.11 12.40 -11.65
C PRO A 330 -0.54 13.30 -12.81
N GLN A 331 -1.77 13.14 -13.31
CA GLN A 331 -2.25 13.88 -14.47
C GLN A 331 -2.45 15.38 -14.19
N THR A 332 -2.50 15.78 -12.92
CA THR A 332 -2.84 17.16 -12.51
C THR A 332 -1.71 17.87 -11.75
N ALA A 333 -0.56 17.23 -11.56
CA ALA A 333 0.54 17.78 -10.75
C ALA A 333 1.92 17.46 -11.31
N ASP A 334 2.83 18.45 -11.27
CA ASP A 334 4.27 18.23 -11.45
C ASP A 334 4.88 17.71 -10.15
N VAL A 335 4.80 16.39 -9.95
CA VAL A 335 5.28 15.73 -8.72
C VAL A 335 6.78 15.90 -8.53
N ASP A 336 7.57 15.88 -9.62
CA ASP A 336 9.02 16.08 -9.57
C ASP A 336 9.36 17.51 -9.12
N GLY A 337 8.68 18.51 -9.69
CA GLY A 337 8.83 19.91 -9.29
C GLY A 337 8.38 20.16 -7.85
N PHE A 338 7.30 19.50 -7.41
CA PHE A 338 6.82 19.62 -6.04
C PHE A 338 7.81 18.99 -5.04
N LEU A 339 8.39 17.81 -5.34
CA LEU A 339 9.43 17.23 -4.48
C LEU A 339 10.62 18.18 -4.33
N ARG A 340 11.12 18.76 -5.43
CA ARG A 340 12.20 19.77 -5.36
C ARG A 340 11.81 20.98 -4.51
N MET A 341 10.58 21.47 -4.67
CA MET A 341 10.08 22.60 -3.88
C MET A 341 10.05 22.31 -2.37
N ILE A 342 9.59 21.12 -1.95
CA ILE A 342 9.58 20.77 -0.52
C ILE A 342 10.99 20.55 0.03
N GLU A 343 11.91 20.00 -0.77
CA GLU A 343 13.32 19.84 -0.41
C GLU A 343 14.02 21.20 -0.27
N ASP A 344 13.82 22.11 -1.23
CA ASP A 344 14.35 23.49 -1.19
C ASP A 344 13.79 24.29 -0.01
N ASP A 345 12.59 23.92 0.48
CA ASP A 345 12.00 24.51 1.69
C ASP A 345 12.57 23.92 3.01
N GLY A 346 13.39 22.89 2.93
CA GLY A 346 14.08 22.25 4.06
C GLY A 346 13.36 21.04 4.64
N VAL A 347 12.39 20.46 3.94
CA VAL A 347 11.72 19.22 4.39
C VAL A 347 12.65 18.02 4.16
N SER A 348 13.11 17.38 5.23
CA SER A 348 14.05 16.25 5.15
C SER A 348 13.48 14.90 5.63
N PHE A 349 12.19 14.85 5.98
CA PHE A 349 11.53 13.62 6.44
C PHE A 349 11.57 12.50 5.39
N ALA A 350 11.62 11.25 5.84
CA ALA A 350 11.60 10.08 4.96
C ALA A 350 10.27 9.93 4.20
N GLY A 351 9.15 10.33 4.81
CA GLY A 351 7.79 10.13 4.27
C GLY A 351 7.61 10.60 2.82
N PRO A 352 7.94 11.85 2.47
CA PRO A 352 7.87 12.33 1.09
C PRO A 352 8.71 11.51 0.09
N ARG A 353 9.91 11.06 0.49
CA ARG A 353 10.76 10.21 -0.37
C ARG A 353 10.12 8.84 -0.61
N VAL A 354 9.52 8.24 0.42
CA VAL A 354 8.77 6.98 0.30
C VAL A 354 7.54 7.16 -0.60
N LEU A 355 6.77 8.24 -0.43
CA LEU A 355 5.62 8.56 -1.29
C LEU A 355 6.04 8.75 -2.75
N TYR A 356 7.15 9.44 -3.00
CA TYR A 356 7.71 9.62 -4.34
C TYR A 356 8.20 8.32 -4.97
N ALA A 357 8.81 7.43 -4.18
CA ALA A 357 9.24 6.12 -4.65
C ALA A 357 8.04 5.24 -5.01
N LEU A 358 6.99 5.21 -4.17
CA LEU A 358 5.74 4.51 -4.47
C LEU A 358 5.04 5.09 -5.71
N PHE A 359 5.01 6.42 -5.83
CA PHE A 359 4.50 7.11 -7.00
C PHE A 359 5.19 6.63 -8.29
N ASN A 360 6.52 6.67 -8.34
CA ASN A 360 7.26 6.21 -9.51
C ASN A 360 7.05 4.70 -9.75
N TYR A 361 7.06 3.88 -8.69
CA TYR A 361 6.79 2.45 -8.79
C TYR A 361 5.40 2.13 -9.38
N TYR A 362 4.38 2.89 -9.00
CA TYR A 362 3.01 2.66 -9.47
C TYR A 362 2.70 3.31 -10.81
N PHE A 363 3.14 4.53 -11.05
CA PHE A 363 2.72 5.33 -12.22
C PHE A 363 3.77 5.42 -13.32
N TYR A 364 5.05 5.14 -13.03
CA TYR A 364 6.14 5.15 -14.01
C TYR A 364 6.96 3.86 -13.92
N PRO A 365 6.35 2.69 -14.23
CA PRO A 365 6.99 1.39 -14.11
C PRO A 365 8.08 1.13 -15.19
N ASP A 366 8.50 2.14 -15.93
CA ASP A 366 9.64 2.05 -16.84
C ASP A 366 10.97 2.08 -16.07
N ALA A 367 12.07 1.72 -16.75
CA ALA A 367 13.39 1.65 -16.13
C ALA A 367 13.84 2.99 -15.51
N ALA A 368 13.44 4.13 -16.08
CA ALA A 368 13.83 5.44 -15.57
C ALA A 368 13.05 5.80 -14.29
N GLY A 369 11.73 5.55 -14.26
CA GLY A 369 10.90 5.75 -13.07
C GLY A 369 11.32 4.82 -11.93
N LEU A 370 11.54 3.54 -12.21
CA LEU A 370 12.04 2.60 -11.21
C LEU A 370 13.43 2.99 -10.67
N ALA A 371 14.32 3.51 -11.52
CA ALA A 371 15.62 4.03 -11.08
C ALA A 371 15.49 5.27 -10.18
N ARG A 372 14.56 6.20 -10.48
CA ARG A 372 14.26 7.35 -9.59
C ARG A 372 13.73 6.87 -8.24
N ALA A 373 12.78 5.92 -8.24
CA ALA A 373 12.25 5.33 -7.01
C ALA A 373 13.36 4.68 -6.17
N LYS A 374 14.21 3.87 -6.80
CA LYS A 374 15.32 3.20 -6.13
C LYS A 374 16.29 4.19 -5.51
N ALA A 375 16.65 5.27 -6.22
CA ALA A 375 17.56 6.28 -5.70
C ALA A 375 17.05 6.88 -4.39
N GLU A 376 15.74 7.15 -4.27
CA GLU A 376 15.15 7.65 -3.03
C GLU A 376 15.20 6.63 -1.89
N VAL A 377 14.86 5.37 -2.19
CA VAL A 377 14.84 4.30 -1.18
C VAL A 377 16.25 3.95 -0.70
N ASP A 378 17.24 3.91 -1.60
CA ASP A 378 18.65 3.63 -1.27
C ASP A 378 19.23 4.60 -0.23
N ARG A 379 18.76 5.85 -0.21
CA ARG A 379 19.18 6.86 0.78
C ARG A 379 18.69 6.52 2.19
N LEU A 380 17.52 5.89 2.28
CA LEU A 380 16.83 5.61 3.54
C LEU A 380 17.25 4.27 4.15
N ILE A 381 17.55 3.26 3.33
CA ILE A 381 17.81 1.88 3.76
C ILE A 381 18.83 1.76 4.90
N PRO A 382 20.01 2.41 4.88
CA PRO A 382 20.98 2.18 5.94
C PRO A 382 20.56 2.75 7.31
N GLY A 383 19.43 3.48 7.40
CA GLY A 383 18.82 3.92 8.65
C GLY A 383 17.43 3.33 8.90
N GLY A 384 17.00 2.33 8.13
CA GLY A 384 15.67 1.72 8.22
C GLY A 384 15.70 0.20 8.15
N MET A 385 16.72 -0.42 8.74
CA MET A 385 16.87 -1.88 8.79
C MET A 385 15.90 -2.56 9.78
N ASP A 386 15.15 -1.78 10.57
CA ASP A 386 14.04 -2.23 11.41
C ASP A 386 12.66 -1.85 10.85
N ASP A 387 12.58 -1.34 9.61
CA ASP A 387 11.34 -1.01 8.90
C ASP A 387 11.08 -2.03 7.78
N SER A 388 10.18 -2.99 8.04
CA SER A 388 9.86 -4.06 7.10
C SER A 388 9.25 -3.53 5.78
N GLY A 389 8.50 -2.43 5.83
CA GLY A 389 7.86 -1.83 4.65
C GLY A 389 8.88 -1.15 3.73
N LEU A 390 9.83 -0.42 4.30
CA LEU A 390 10.92 0.21 3.54
C LEU A 390 11.83 -0.85 2.90
N ILE A 391 12.21 -1.88 3.66
CA ILE A 391 13.01 -3.02 3.15
C ILE A 391 12.27 -3.72 2.00
N ALA A 392 10.97 -3.97 2.15
CA ALA A 392 10.17 -4.61 1.11
C ALA A 392 10.10 -3.76 -0.17
N LEU A 393 9.95 -2.43 -0.04
CA LEU A 393 9.98 -1.53 -1.19
C LEU A 393 11.34 -1.58 -1.91
N HIS A 394 12.45 -1.64 -1.18
CA HIS A 394 13.79 -1.78 -1.77
C HIS A 394 13.96 -3.09 -2.53
N LEU A 395 13.60 -4.23 -1.91
CA LEU A 395 13.66 -5.54 -2.54
C LEU A 395 12.79 -5.61 -3.80
N ARG A 396 11.58 -5.07 -3.71
CA ARG A 396 10.61 -5.03 -4.83
C ARG A 396 11.12 -4.17 -5.98
N LEU A 397 11.78 -3.04 -5.70
CA LEU A 397 12.45 -2.22 -6.71
C LEU A 397 13.63 -2.95 -7.38
N LEU A 398 14.44 -3.69 -6.62
CA LEU A 398 15.51 -4.52 -7.17
C LEU A 398 14.95 -5.61 -8.10
N ILE A 399 13.91 -6.32 -7.66
CA ILE A 399 13.23 -7.35 -8.46
C ILE A 399 12.65 -6.73 -9.75
N ALA A 400 11.97 -5.59 -9.64
CA ALA A 400 11.38 -4.88 -10.77
C ALA A 400 12.42 -4.34 -11.78
N LEU A 401 13.63 -4.03 -11.31
CA LEU A 401 14.78 -3.62 -12.14
C LEU A 401 15.60 -4.82 -12.65
N ASP A 402 15.04 -6.02 -12.51
CA ASP A 402 15.64 -7.26 -12.93
C ASP A 402 16.95 -7.66 -12.19
N ARG A 403 17.13 -7.21 -10.95
CA ARG A 403 18.34 -7.41 -10.11
C ARG A 403 18.11 -8.44 -9.00
N ASP A 404 17.60 -9.63 -9.36
CA ASP A 404 17.23 -10.70 -8.42
C ASP A 404 18.40 -11.12 -7.51
N ASP A 405 19.62 -11.24 -8.05
CA ASP A 405 20.80 -11.69 -7.31
C ASP A 405 21.17 -10.70 -6.19
N GLU A 406 21.04 -9.40 -6.45
CA GLU A 406 21.29 -8.35 -5.46
C GLU A 406 20.18 -8.30 -4.43
N ALA A 407 18.92 -8.46 -4.84
CA ALA A 407 17.81 -8.57 -3.91
C ALA A 407 17.98 -9.76 -2.97
N CYS A 408 18.38 -10.92 -3.51
CA CYS A 408 18.64 -12.13 -2.72
C CYS A 408 19.83 -11.95 -1.78
N ALA A 409 20.93 -11.35 -2.26
CA ALA A 409 22.10 -11.06 -1.44
C ALA A 409 21.74 -10.14 -0.27
N PHE A 410 21.01 -9.04 -0.53
CA PHE A 410 20.55 -8.12 0.51
C PHE A 410 19.59 -8.80 1.50
N PHE A 411 18.61 -9.56 1.02
CA PHE A 411 17.68 -10.31 1.88
C PHE A 411 18.42 -11.25 2.85
N ARG A 412 19.47 -11.92 2.38
CA ARG A 412 20.30 -12.81 3.22
C ARG A 412 21.12 -12.08 4.29
N THR A 413 21.31 -10.77 4.17
CA THR A 413 21.96 -9.96 5.22
C THR A 413 21.00 -9.46 6.30
N LEU A 414 19.69 -9.60 6.09
CA LEU A 414 18.70 -9.11 7.06
C LEU A 414 18.79 -9.89 8.38
N PRO A 415 18.52 -9.22 9.52
CA PRO A 415 18.29 -9.91 10.77
C PRO A 415 17.21 -10.99 10.61
N ARG A 416 17.41 -12.15 11.24
CA ARG A 416 16.52 -13.31 11.08
C ARG A 416 15.07 -12.98 11.43
N GLY A 417 14.84 -12.23 12.50
CA GLY A 417 13.50 -11.83 12.92
C GLY A 417 12.83 -10.88 11.93
N MET A 418 13.60 -9.98 11.29
CA MET A 418 13.10 -9.10 10.23
C MET A 418 12.72 -9.89 8.97
N ALA A 419 13.57 -10.83 8.52
CA ALA A 419 13.24 -11.67 7.36
C ALA A 419 11.96 -12.50 7.55
N ALA A 420 11.58 -12.77 8.81
CA ALA A 420 10.39 -13.53 9.18
C ALA A 420 9.11 -12.67 9.34
N THR A 421 9.16 -11.35 9.14
CA THR A 421 7.94 -10.54 9.20
C THR A 421 7.04 -10.82 8.00
N ALA A 422 5.73 -10.63 8.17
CA ALA A 422 4.74 -11.00 7.16
C ALA A 422 4.95 -10.28 5.82
N VAL A 423 5.45 -9.05 5.85
CA VAL A 423 5.74 -8.29 4.62
C VAL A 423 6.98 -8.82 3.89
N LEU A 424 7.97 -9.36 4.62
CA LEU A 424 9.26 -9.80 4.08
C LEU A 424 9.33 -11.30 3.77
N ALA A 425 8.56 -12.13 4.48
CA ALA A 425 8.54 -13.57 4.27
C ALA A 425 8.25 -14.00 2.81
N PRO A 426 7.33 -13.35 2.04
CA PRO A 426 7.09 -13.69 0.63
C PRO A 426 8.34 -13.64 -0.27
N PHE A 427 9.31 -12.79 0.04
CA PHE A 427 10.55 -12.69 -0.72
C PHE A 427 11.41 -13.96 -0.58
N GLU A 428 11.39 -14.62 0.57
CA GLU A 428 12.09 -15.90 0.77
C GLU A 428 11.55 -16.96 -0.20
N MET A 429 10.22 -17.12 -0.25
CA MET A 429 9.57 -18.05 -1.18
C MET A 429 9.80 -17.67 -2.65
N TYR A 430 9.86 -16.37 -2.95
CA TYR A 430 10.24 -15.89 -4.28
C TYR A 430 11.64 -16.39 -4.65
N PHE A 431 12.67 -16.13 -3.83
CA PHE A 431 14.04 -16.54 -4.12
C PHE A 431 14.18 -18.07 -4.20
N MET A 432 13.51 -18.83 -3.33
CA MET A 432 13.46 -20.30 -3.44
C MET A 432 12.92 -20.75 -4.81
N SER A 433 11.84 -20.13 -5.30
CA SER A 433 11.32 -20.44 -6.63
C SER A 433 12.31 -20.08 -7.75
N ARG A 434 13.01 -18.94 -7.65
CA ARG A 434 14.05 -18.54 -8.62
C ARG A 434 15.22 -19.53 -8.66
N GLU A 435 15.53 -20.15 -7.53
CA GLU A 435 16.53 -21.22 -7.40
C GLU A 435 16.04 -22.60 -7.86
N GLY A 436 14.77 -22.73 -8.30
CA GLY A 436 14.16 -24.01 -8.67
C GLY A 436 13.76 -24.90 -7.49
N ARG A 437 13.67 -24.32 -6.28
CA ARG A 437 13.27 -25.00 -5.04
C ARG A 437 11.76 -24.88 -4.80
N ASP A 438 10.98 -25.24 -5.81
CA ASP A 438 9.52 -25.05 -5.85
C ASP A 438 8.80 -25.74 -4.67
N ALA A 439 9.24 -26.93 -4.26
CA ALA A 439 8.64 -27.65 -3.12
C ALA A 439 8.83 -26.91 -1.78
N GLU A 440 9.98 -26.26 -1.59
CA GLU A 440 10.27 -25.48 -0.38
C GLU A 440 9.50 -24.16 -0.40
N ALA A 441 9.41 -23.49 -1.56
CA ALA A 441 8.59 -22.30 -1.74
C ALA A 441 7.11 -22.60 -1.43
N ARG A 442 6.56 -23.71 -1.94
CA ARG A 442 5.19 -24.17 -1.67
C ARG A 442 4.97 -24.43 -0.18
N ALA A 443 5.89 -25.14 0.48
CA ALA A 443 5.82 -25.37 1.92
C ALA A 443 5.91 -24.06 2.74
N GLY A 444 6.71 -23.09 2.29
CA GLY A 444 6.81 -21.75 2.87
C GLY A 444 5.49 -20.99 2.80
N TRP A 445 4.83 -20.97 1.64
CA TRP A 445 3.51 -20.36 1.48
C TRP A 445 2.44 -20.96 2.39
N ASN A 446 2.45 -22.28 2.59
CA ASN A 446 1.52 -22.94 3.52
C ASN A 446 1.71 -22.47 4.96
N ARG A 447 2.96 -22.40 5.42
CA ARG A 447 3.26 -21.86 6.75
C ARG A 447 2.82 -20.40 6.85
N TYR A 448 3.15 -19.59 5.85
CA TYR A 448 2.79 -18.18 5.78
C TYR A 448 1.28 -17.95 5.94
N LEU A 449 0.44 -18.68 5.20
CA LEU A 449 -1.01 -18.51 5.28
C LEU A 449 -1.58 -18.86 6.65
N VAL A 450 -1.02 -19.87 7.32
CA VAL A 450 -1.44 -20.28 8.67
C VAL A 450 -0.97 -19.28 9.72
N GLU A 451 0.31 -18.90 9.69
CA GLU A 451 0.92 -18.04 10.69
C GLU A 451 0.36 -16.61 10.68
N THR A 452 0.03 -16.10 9.49
CA THR A 452 -0.59 -14.78 9.32
C THR A 452 -2.09 -14.78 9.57
N ALA A 453 -2.73 -15.95 9.68
CA ALA A 453 -4.17 -16.09 9.57
C ALA A 453 -4.71 -15.32 8.36
N HIS A 454 -4.11 -15.58 7.19
CA HIS A 454 -4.31 -14.77 5.99
C HIS A 454 -5.79 -14.63 5.62
N ILE A 455 -6.18 -13.45 5.15
CA ILE A 455 -7.58 -13.12 4.84
C ILE A 455 -8.18 -14.07 3.79
N ALA A 456 -7.37 -14.58 2.85
CA ALA A 456 -7.74 -15.64 1.92
C ALA A 456 -8.49 -16.82 2.55
N LEU A 457 -8.11 -17.19 3.78
CA LEU A 457 -8.60 -18.37 4.48
C LEU A 457 -9.33 -18.03 5.79
N ASN A 458 -9.25 -16.78 6.24
CA ASN A 458 -9.77 -16.32 7.54
C ASN A 458 -10.50 -14.97 7.40
N ALA A 459 -11.11 -14.72 6.24
CA ALA A 459 -11.94 -13.55 6.02
C ALA A 459 -13.09 -13.50 7.04
N ARG A 460 -13.61 -12.31 7.33
CA ARG A 460 -14.74 -12.12 8.26
C ARG A 460 -16.06 -12.37 7.54
N SER A 461 -16.21 -13.58 7.01
CA SER A 461 -17.38 -14.01 6.25
C SER A 461 -17.73 -15.46 6.58
N SER A 462 -19.01 -15.81 6.44
CA SER A 462 -19.44 -17.21 6.50
C SER A 462 -19.06 -17.95 5.21
N TYR A 463 -19.06 -19.28 5.26
CA TYR A 463 -19.00 -20.08 4.04
C TYR A 463 -20.32 -19.96 3.26
N PRO A 464 -20.30 -20.11 1.92
CA PRO A 464 -21.51 -20.12 1.11
C PRO A 464 -22.44 -21.29 1.43
N ASP A 465 -23.75 -21.01 1.43
CA ASP A 465 -24.79 -22.02 1.55
C ASP A 465 -24.93 -22.80 0.22
N GLU A 466 -25.12 -24.11 0.32
CA GLU A 466 -25.35 -24.98 -0.84
C GLU A 466 -26.83 -24.91 -1.25
N ILE A 467 -27.09 -24.40 -2.46
CA ILE A 467 -28.46 -24.26 -2.98
C ILE A 467 -28.78 -25.42 -3.92
N VAL A 468 -27.89 -25.67 -4.88
CA VAL A 468 -28.02 -26.77 -5.83
C VAL A 468 -26.66 -27.41 -6.05
N LEU A 469 -26.54 -28.68 -5.67
CA LEU A 469 -25.34 -29.48 -5.89
C LEU A 469 -25.58 -30.51 -7.00
N ARG A 470 -24.87 -30.34 -8.11
CA ARG A 470 -24.86 -31.26 -9.27
C ARG A 470 -23.41 -31.70 -9.54
N ASP A 471 -22.77 -32.24 -8.50
CA ASP A 471 -21.34 -32.50 -8.47
C ASP A 471 -21.01 -33.96 -8.89
N ASN A 472 -20.45 -34.13 -10.08
CA ASN A 472 -20.03 -35.40 -10.69
C ASN A 472 -18.89 -35.21 -11.73
N PRO A 473 -17.70 -34.69 -11.37
CA PRO A 473 -16.70 -34.32 -12.37
C PRO A 473 -15.98 -35.57 -12.85
N GLU A 474 -15.73 -35.68 -14.14
CA GLU A 474 -14.83 -36.70 -14.67
C GLU A 474 -13.37 -36.28 -14.41
N PRO A 475 -12.41 -37.22 -14.24
CA PRO A 475 -11.04 -36.90 -13.83
C PRO A 475 -10.29 -35.86 -14.69
N ASN A 476 -10.67 -35.70 -15.95
CA ASN A 476 -10.06 -34.75 -16.90
C ASN A 476 -10.90 -33.48 -17.12
N ASP A 477 -12.00 -33.32 -16.40
CA ASP A 477 -12.82 -32.12 -16.48
C ASP A 477 -12.05 -30.89 -16.01
N ILE A 478 -12.32 -29.79 -16.68
CA ILE A 478 -11.87 -28.45 -16.31
C ILE A 478 -13.06 -27.74 -15.68
N LEU A 479 -12.84 -27.20 -14.49
CA LEU A 479 -13.91 -26.67 -13.63
C LEU A 479 -13.82 -25.15 -13.55
N ALA A 480 -14.94 -24.44 -13.64
CA ALA A 480 -14.97 -22.99 -13.52
C ALA A 480 -15.62 -22.54 -12.21
N PHE A 481 -14.99 -21.60 -11.50
CA PHE A 481 -15.41 -21.04 -10.23
C PHE A 481 -15.60 -19.52 -10.36
N ILE A 482 -16.79 -19.05 -10.01
CA ILE A 482 -17.21 -17.67 -10.25
C ILE A 482 -17.96 -17.13 -9.03
N THR A 483 -17.63 -15.91 -8.61
CA THR A 483 -18.50 -15.14 -7.71
C THR A 483 -19.33 -14.18 -8.55
N VAL A 484 -20.64 -14.11 -8.30
CA VAL A 484 -21.56 -13.32 -9.11
C VAL A 484 -22.46 -12.45 -8.25
N PHE A 485 -22.69 -11.22 -8.69
CA PHE A 485 -23.74 -10.34 -8.23
C PHE A 485 -24.33 -9.61 -9.43
N ASN A 486 -25.66 -9.69 -9.61
CA ASN A 486 -26.41 -8.98 -10.64
C ASN A 486 -25.70 -8.95 -12.01
N GLY A 487 -25.66 -10.07 -12.73
CA GLY A 487 -25.13 -10.04 -14.10
C GLY A 487 -25.89 -10.92 -15.06
N ILE A 488 -27.21 -10.78 -15.02
CA ILE A 488 -28.12 -11.35 -16.00
C ILE A 488 -27.75 -10.94 -17.44
N GLU A 489 -27.13 -9.76 -17.61
CA GLU A 489 -26.62 -9.27 -18.90
C GLU A 489 -25.46 -10.11 -19.48
N TYR A 490 -24.73 -10.87 -18.65
CA TYR A 490 -23.55 -11.63 -19.06
C TYR A 490 -23.77 -13.14 -19.03
N VAL A 491 -24.63 -13.63 -18.14
CA VAL A 491 -24.63 -15.04 -17.72
C VAL A 491 -24.88 -16.01 -18.88
N GLU A 492 -25.77 -15.69 -19.81
CA GLU A 492 -26.05 -16.53 -20.98
C GLU A 492 -24.83 -16.60 -21.92
N TRP A 493 -24.27 -15.44 -22.29
CA TRP A 493 -23.08 -15.35 -23.12
C TRP A 493 -21.88 -16.07 -22.48
N PHE A 494 -21.69 -15.87 -21.18
CA PHE A 494 -20.59 -16.46 -20.41
C PHE A 494 -20.66 -17.99 -20.43
N LEU A 495 -21.82 -18.56 -20.08
CA LEU A 495 -21.98 -20.02 -20.06
C LEU A 495 -21.79 -20.60 -21.46
N ASP A 496 -22.38 -19.99 -22.49
CA ASP A 496 -22.24 -20.45 -23.87
C ASP A 496 -20.79 -20.40 -24.35
N TYR A 497 -20.04 -19.35 -23.98
CA TYR A 497 -18.63 -19.23 -24.31
C TYR A 497 -17.80 -20.36 -23.67
N TYR A 498 -17.93 -20.57 -22.36
CA TYR A 498 -17.12 -21.55 -21.64
C TYR A 498 -17.54 -23.00 -21.91
N ARG A 499 -18.83 -23.27 -22.18
CA ARG A 499 -19.29 -24.58 -22.66
C ARG A 499 -18.62 -24.94 -23.99
N LYS A 500 -18.59 -24.00 -24.95
CA LYS A 500 -17.88 -24.19 -26.23
C LYS A 500 -16.37 -24.37 -26.05
N LEU A 501 -15.79 -23.75 -25.01
CA LEU A 501 -14.39 -23.88 -24.66
C LEU A 501 -14.02 -25.25 -24.07
N GLY A 502 -15.03 -26.04 -23.65
CA GLY A 502 -14.86 -27.36 -23.06
C GLY A 502 -14.98 -27.39 -21.53
N ILE A 503 -15.55 -26.35 -20.90
CA ILE A 503 -15.86 -26.41 -19.46
C ILE A 503 -17.05 -27.33 -19.25
N GLY A 504 -16.83 -28.40 -18.48
CA GLY A 504 -17.84 -29.42 -18.18
C GLY A 504 -18.74 -29.08 -16.98
N ARG A 505 -18.24 -28.28 -16.03
CA ARG A 505 -19.02 -27.86 -14.86
C ARG A 505 -18.63 -26.50 -14.31
N PHE A 506 -19.66 -25.80 -13.81
CA PHE A 506 -19.56 -24.48 -13.21
C PHE A 506 -19.94 -24.51 -11.72
N TYR A 507 -19.22 -23.73 -10.92
CA TYR A 507 -19.46 -23.48 -9.51
C TYR A 507 -19.65 -21.99 -9.30
N PHE A 508 -20.89 -21.57 -9.09
CA PHE A 508 -21.23 -20.18 -8.86
C PHE A 508 -21.48 -19.93 -7.37
N CYS A 509 -20.88 -18.87 -6.83
CA CYS A 509 -21.26 -18.26 -5.56
C CYS A 509 -22.05 -16.98 -5.84
N ASP A 510 -23.38 -17.05 -5.72
CA ASP A 510 -24.25 -15.88 -5.81
C ASP A 510 -24.13 -15.01 -4.55
N ASN A 511 -23.77 -13.74 -4.72
CA ASN A 511 -23.66 -12.77 -3.65
C ASN A 511 -24.98 -12.02 -3.38
N GLY A 512 -26.11 -12.69 -3.55
CA GLY A 512 -27.43 -12.11 -3.31
C GLY A 512 -27.98 -11.34 -4.50
N SER A 513 -27.88 -11.87 -5.72
CA SER A 513 -28.44 -11.21 -6.91
C SER A 513 -29.96 -11.06 -6.82
N THR A 514 -30.47 -10.00 -7.44
CA THR A 514 -31.89 -9.63 -7.45
C THR A 514 -32.44 -9.34 -8.86
N ASP A 515 -31.63 -9.53 -9.90
CA ASP A 515 -31.92 -9.21 -11.30
C ASP A 515 -32.38 -10.41 -12.15
N GLY A 516 -32.61 -11.57 -11.51
CA GLY A 516 -32.92 -12.84 -12.19
C GLY A 516 -31.72 -13.76 -12.43
N THR A 517 -30.49 -13.29 -12.13
CA THR A 517 -29.27 -14.11 -12.28
C THR A 517 -29.35 -15.42 -11.49
N PHE A 518 -29.86 -15.35 -10.26
CA PHE A 518 -29.96 -16.50 -9.36
C PHE A 518 -30.88 -17.59 -9.94
N GLU A 519 -32.09 -17.21 -10.34
CA GLU A 519 -33.09 -18.13 -10.91
C GLU A 519 -32.59 -18.74 -12.23
N TYR A 520 -31.92 -17.93 -13.06
CA TYR A 520 -31.34 -18.40 -14.32
C TYR A 520 -30.26 -19.46 -14.08
N LEU A 521 -29.32 -19.21 -13.16
CA LEU A 521 -28.25 -20.15 -12.80
C LEU A 521 -28.79 -21.42 -12.16
N GLN A 522 -29.81 -21.29 -11.30
CA GLN A 522 -30.44 -22.44 -10.64
C GLN A 522 -31.04 -23.42 -11.67
N ALA A 523 -31.54 -22.92 -12.80
CA ALA A 523 -32.13 -23.73 -13.86
C ALA A 523 -31.10 -24.45 -14.76
N GLN A 524 -29.83 -24.08 -14.73
CA GLN A 524 -28.81 -24.65 -15.61
C GLN A 524 -28.40 -26.06 -15.15
N PRO A 525 -28.38 -27.08 -16.02
CA PRO A 525 -28.13 -28.47 -15.62
C PRO A 525 -26.69 -28.77 -15.21
N ASP A 526 -25.74 -27.93 -15.65
CA ASP A 526 -24.29 -28.04 -15.48
C ASP A 526 -23.72 -27.07 -14.43
N VAL A 527 -24.60 -26.42 -13.65
CA VAL A 527 -24.23 -25.47 -12.59
C VAL A 527 -24.45 -26.09 -11.20
N CYS A 528 -23.42 -26.02 -10.37
CA CYS A 528 -23.51 -26.06 -8.92
C CYS A 528 -23.66 -24.62 -8.40
N LEU A 529 -24.73 -24.35 -7.67
CA LEU A 529 -25.07 -23.02 -7.18
C LEU A 529 -24.95 -22.96 -5.65
N PHE A 530 -24.17 -22.00 -5.20
CA PHE A 530 -24.01 -21.60 -3.81
C PHE A 530 -24.45 -20.17 -3.63
N ARG A 531 -24.78 -19.77 -2.40
CA ARG A 531 -25.21 -18.41 -2.09
C ARG A 531 -24.57 -17.88 -0.81
N ASN A 532 -24.12 -16.64 -0.83
CA ASN A 532 -23.75 -15.91 0.38
C ASN A 532 -24.09 -14.42 0.21
N ALA A 533 -25.08 -13.92 0.96
CA ALA A 533 -25.51 -12.52 0.89
C ALA A 533 -24.71 -11.57 1.83
N GLY A 534 -23.62 -12.05 2.44
CA GLY A 534 -22.73 -11.24 3.27
C GLY A 534 -21.89 -10.25 2.45
N SER A 535 -21.13 -9.40 3.14
CA SER A 535 -20.24 -8.42 2.49
C SER A 535 -19.20 -9.11 1.61
N PHE A 536 -19.09 -8.64 0.37
CA PHE A 536 -18.11 -9.08 -0.61
C PHE A 536 -16.71 -8.56 -0.25
N ALA A 537 -16.60 -7.31 0.20
CA ALA A 537 -15.34 -6.77 0.70
C ALA A 537 -14.83 -7.61 1.89
N ALA A 538 -15.70 -7.90 2.87
CA ALA A 538 -15.35 -8.67 4.06
C ALA A 538 -14.97 -10.13 3.79
N SER A 539 -15.32 -10.69 2.63
CA SER A 539 -14.92 -12.03 2.17
C SER A 539 -13.62 -12.03 1.35
N ALA A 540 -12.82 -10.96 1.47
CA ALA A 540 -11.65 -10.70 0.63
C ALA A 540 -12.02 -10.67 -0.86
N CYS A 541 -13.05 -9.88 -1.20
CA CYS A 541 -13.59 -9.79 -2.56
C CYS A 541 -13.97 -11.18 -3.12
N GLY A 542 -14.67 -12.00 -2.33
CA GLY A 542 -15.15 -13.33 -2.73
C GLY A 542 -14.09 -14.44 -2.74
N VAL A 543 -12.81 -14.12 -2.59
CA VAL A 543 -11.71 -15.11 -2.61
C VAL A 543 -11.85 -16.15 -1.51
N PHE A 544 -12.33 -15.76 -0.34
CA PHE A 544 -12.58 -16.70 0.76
C PHE A 544 -13.59 -17.78 0.36
N TRP A 545 -14.67 -17.39 -0.32
CA TRP A 545 -15.70 -18.31 -0.80
C TRP A 545 -15.15 -19.20 -1.91
N ILE A 546 -14.45 -18.63 -2.88
CA ILE A 546 -13.91 -19.39 -4.00
C ILE A 546 -12.83 -20.37 -3.54
N ASN A 547 -11.92 -19.98 -2.65
CA ASN A 547 -10.94 -20.90 -2.06
C ASN A 547 -11.63 -22.07 -1.35
N HIS A 548 -12.72 -21.82 -0.61
CA HIS A 548 -13.50 -22.88 0.03
C HIS A 548 -14.06 -23.86 -1.01
N LEU A 549 -14.71 -23.35 -2.06
CA LEU A 549 -15.30 -24.17 -3.12
C LEU A 549 -14.24 -24.92 -3.92
N MET A 550 -13.14 -24.27 -4.31
CA MET A 550 -12.06 -24.89 -5.07
C MET A 550 -11.33 -25.98 -4.27
N ARG A 551 -11.18 -25.83 -2.95
CA ARG A 551 -10.64 -26.91 -2.10
C ARG A 551 -11.61 -28.08 -1.95
N ARG A 552 -12.91 -27.81 -1.89
CA ARG A 552 -13.93 -28.84 -1.75
C ARG A 552 -14.12 -29.65 -3.04
N PHE A 553 -14.06 -28.99 -4.20
CA PHE A 553 -14.48 -29.59 -5.48
C PHE A 553 -13.39 -29.58 -6.57
N GLY A 554 -12.38 -28.73 -6.45
CA GLY A 554 -11.37 -28.51 -7.48
C GLY A 554 -10.11 -29.36 -7.34
N THR A 555 -9.81 -29.92 -6.15
CA THR A 555 -8.57 -30.69 -5.92
C THR A 555 -8.40 -31.80 -6.97
N GLY A 556 -7.24 -31.82 -7.63
CA GLY A 556 -6.91 -32.77 -8.70
C GLY A 556 -7.29 -32.30 -10.11
N HIS A 557 -8.13 -31.27 -10.23
CA HIS A 557 -8.56 -30.71 -11.51
C HIS A 557 -7.77 -29.46 -11.89
N TRP A 558 -7.82 -29.12 -13.18
CA TRP A 558 -7.55 -27.77 -13.63
C TRP A 558 -8.78 -26.91 -13.36
N CYS A 559 -8.59 -25.78 -12.72
CA CYS A 559 -9.67 -24.90 -12.30
C CYS A 559 -9.45 -23.49 -12.84
N LEU A 560 -10.54 -22.90 -13.32
CA LEU A 560 -10.64 -21.50 -13.71
C LEU A 560 -11.27 -20.69 -12.59
N HIS A 561 -10.63 -19.60 -12.19
CA HIS A 561 -11.24 -18.57 -11.33
C HIS A 561 -11.47 -17.31 -12.18
N LEU A 562 -12.73 -16.99 -12.43
CA LEU A 562 -13.15 -16.02 -13.45
C LEU A 562 -14.16 -15.04 -12.89
N ASP A 563 -14.12 -13.81 -13.41
CA ASP A 563 -15.21 -12.86 -13.32
C ASP A 563 -16.18 -13.07 -14.50
N MET A 564 -17.46 -12.76 -14.32
CA MET A 564 -18.50 -13.10 -15.29
C MET A 564 -18.45 -12.25 -16.57
N ASP A 565 -17.69 -11.15 -16.55
CA ASP A 565 -17.39 -10.28 -17.69
C ASP A 565 -16.06 -10.66 -18.39
N GLU A 566 -15.49 -11.85 -18.12
CA GLU A 566 -14.20 -12.29 -18.66
C GLU A 566 -14.27 -13.50 -19.60
N ALA A 567 -13.62 -13.42 -20.77
CA ALA A 567 -13.44 -14.53 -21.71
C ALA A 567 -11.97 -14.97 -21.84
N LEU A 568 -11.68 -16.23 -21.51
CA LEU A 568 -10.34 -16.82 -21.61
C LEU A 568 -9.91 -17.11 -23.05
N VAL A 569 -8.81 -16.48 -23.46
CA VAL A 569 -8.15 -16.75 -24.75
C VAL A 569 -6.71 -17.22 -24.54
N PHE A 570 -6.21 -18.08 -25.43
CA PHE A 570 -4.87 -18.66 -25.34
C PHE A 570 -4.25 -18.94 -26.73
N PRO A 571 -2.92 -19.07 -26.85
CA PRO A 571 -2.28 -19.18 -28.16
C PRO A 571 -2.75 -20.39 -28.97
N GLY A 572 -3.16 -20.16 -30.22
CA GLY A 572 -3.55 -21.22 -31.16
C GLY A 572 -5.01 -21.67 -31.05
N MET A 573 -5.81 -21.03 -30.21
CA MET A 573 -7.24 -21.32 -30.03
C MET A 573 -8.02 -21.24 -31.36
N GLU A 574 -7.83 -20.18 -32.16
CA GLU A 574 -8.47 -20.03 -33.48
C GLU A 574 -7.97 -21.05 -34.51
N GLY A 575 -6.78 -21.63 -34.28
CA GLY A 575 -6.22 -22.71 -35.10
C GLY A 575 -6.78 -24.10 -34.75
N GLY A 576 -7.77 -24.19 -33.86
CA GLY A 576 -8.42 -25.44 -33.46
C GLY A 576 -7.85 -26.09 -32.21
N ARG A 577 -6.96 -25.42 -31.45
CA ARG A 577 -6.51 -25.93 -30.15
C ARG A 577 -7.61 -25.77 -29.11
N SER A 578 -7.90 -26.84 -28.38
CA SER A 578 -8.86 -26.85 -27.29
C SER A 578 -8.21 -26.49 -25.95
N LEU A 579 -9.02 -26.11 -24.95
CA LEU A 579 -8.53 -25.90 -23.59
C LEU A 579 -7.98 -27.20 -22.97
N HIS A 580 -8.52 -28.36 -23.34
CA HIS A 580 -7.97 -29.66 -22.96
C HIS A 580 -6.58 -29.92 -23.57
N ASP A 581 -6.30 -29.42 -24.77
CA ASP A 581 -4.95 -29.52 -25.33
C ASP A 581 -3.97 -28.67 -24.51
N LEU A 582 -4.39 -27.49 -24.07
CA LEU A 582 -3.60 -26.63 -23.20
C LEU A 582 -3.33 -27.32 -21.86
N THR A 583 -4.35 -27.80 -21.15
CA THR A 583 -4.15 -28.45 -19.83
C THR A 583 -3.33 -29.73 -19.93
N ARG A 584 -3.50 -30.53 -20.99
CA ARG A 584 -2.66 -31.71 -21.26
C ARG A 584 -1.20 -31.34 -21.51
N TYR A 585 -0.96 -30.26 -22.26
CA TYR A 585 0.38 -29.71 -22.43
C TYR A 585 0.96 -29.28 -21.08
N LEU A 586 0.21 -28.52 -20.28
CA LEU A 586 0.65 -28.07 -18.96
C LEU A 586 1.02 -29.25 -18.04
N ASP A 587 0.17 -30.27 -17.97
CA ASP A 587 0.42 -31.50 -17.20
C ASP A 587 1.69 -32.22 -17.70
N SER A 588 1.86 -32.35 -19.03
CA SER A 588 3.04 -33.00 -19.62
C SER A 588 4.37 -32.31 -19.31
N ARG A 589 4.33 -31.02 -18.94
CA ARG A 589 5.49 -30.20 -18.57
C ARG A 589 5.62 -30.03 -17.06
N GLY A 590 4.66 -30.51 -16.29
CA GLY A 590 4.56 -30.34 -14.84
C GLY A 590 4.32 -28.89 -14.44
N PHE A 591 3.64 -28.10 -15.27
CA PHE A 591 3.16 -26.78 -14.91
C PHE A 591 1.88 -26.90 -14.07
N GLN A 592 1.64 -25.90 -13.24
CA GLN A 592 0.52 -25.87 -12.29
C GLN A 592 -0.31 -24.59 -12.36
N ALA A 593 0.15 -23.57 -13.09
CA ALA A 593 -0.62 -22.34 -13.28
C ALA A 593 -0.19 -21.64 -14.57
N THR A 594 -1.07 -20.83 -15.15
CA THR A 594 -0.72 -19.89 -16.21
C THR A 594 -0.68 -18.46 -15.68
N GLY A 595 0.31 -17.69 -16.14
CA GLY A 595 0.28 -16.24 -16.01
C GLY A 595 -0.74 -15.68 -17.00
N GLY A 596 -1.49 -14.66 -16.58
CA GLY A 596 -2.58 -14.07 -17.34
C GLY A 596 -2.48 -12.55 -17.44
N LEU A 597 -2.96 -12.01 -18.56
CA LEU A 597 -3.26 -10.60 -18.73
C LEU A 597 -4.77 -10.41 -18.87
N MET A 598 -5.37 -9.61 -18.01
CA MET A 598 -6.70 -9.07 -18.24
C MET A 598 -6.59 -7.94 -19.27
N VAL A 599 -7.29 -8.08 -20.38
CA VAL A 599 -7.30 -7.11 -21.49
C VAL A 599 -8.69 -6.53 -21.58
N ASP A 600 -8.84 -5.27 -21.20
CA ASP A 600 -10.10 -4.56 -21.39
C ASP A 600 -10.42 -4.49 -22.90
N ILE A 601 -11.58 -5.02 -23.29
CA ILE A 601 -12.10 -4.95 -24.65
C ILE A 601 -13.34 -4.05 -24.68
N TYR A 602 -13.37 -3.11 -25.61
CA TYR A 602 -14.34 -2.02 -25.60
C TYR A 602 -14.74 -1.57 -27.00
N PRO A 603 -15.91 -0.92 -27.16
CA PRO A 603 -16.34 -0.37 -28.44
C PRO A 603 -15.58 0.94 -28.75
N ASP A 604 -15.63 1.39 -30.00
CA ASP A 604 -15.07 2.70 -30.38
C ASP A 604 -15.72 3.84 -29.58
N VAL A 605 -17.05 3.76 -29.47
CA VAL A 605 -17.87 4.67 -28.68
C VAL A 605 -18.80 3.85 -27.81
N LEU A 606 -18.98 4.24 -26.55
CA LEU A 606 -19.93 3.61 -25.64
C LEU A 606 -21.32 3.55 -26.28
N ALA A 607 -21.85 2.33 -26.45
CA ALA A 607 -23.08 2.09 -27.18
C ALA A 607 -24.27 2.82 -26.53
N THR A 608 -25.05 3.53 -27.35
CA THR A 608 -26.34 4.11 -26.97
C THR A 608 -27.52 3.31 -27.51
N ASP A 609 -27.25 2.34 -28.39
CA ASP A 609 -28.26 1.48 -29.01
C ASP A 609 -28.50 0.25 -28.12
N PRO A 610 -29.68 0.12 -27.49
CA PRO A 610 -30.00 -1.01 -26.63
C PRO A 610 -30.16 -2.33 -27.39
N ASP A 611 -30.33 -2.31 -28.72
CA ASP A 611 -30.54 -3.52 -29.53
C ASP A 611 -29.22 -4.10 -30.08
N ALA A 612 -28.10 -3.37 -29.97
CA ALA A 612 -26.80 -3.83 -30.44
C ALA A 612 -26.21 -4.88 -29.49
N ASN A 613 -25.71 -6.00 -30.03
CA ASN A 613 -24.97 -6.99 -29.24
C ASN A 613 -23.68 -6.33 -28.70
N PRO A 614 -23.56 -6.11 -27.39
CA PRO A 614 -22.49 -5.26 -26.89
C PRO A 614 -21.16 -6.03 -26.76
N PHE A 615 -21.19 -7.36 -26.83
CA PHE A 615 -19.99 -8.20 -26.97
C PHE A 615 -19.40 -8.12 -28.39
N GLU A 616 -20.26 -8.06 -29.41
CA GLU A 616 -19.81 -7.94 -30.81
C GLU A 616 -19.29 -6.54 -31.15
N SER A 617 -19.84 -5.50 -30.53
CA SER A 617 -19.39 -4.11 -30.72
C SER A 617 -18.07 -3.80 -30.01
N SER A 618 -17.71 -4.57 -28.99
CA SER A 618 -16.44 -4.47 -28.26
C SER A 618 -15.32 -5.10 -29.06
N GLN A 619 -14.58 -4.27 -29.80
CA GLN A 619 -13.59 -4.73 -30.79
C GLN A 619 -12.22 -4.08 -30.64
N PHE A 620 -12.06 -3.16 -29.71
CA PHE A 620 -10.80 -2.44 -29.48
C PHE A 620 -10.18 -2.83 -28.15
N ILE A 621 -8.86 -2.90 -28.15
CA ILE A 621 -8.02 -3.11 -26.97
C ILE A 621 -6.88 -2.09 -27.02
N ASP A 622 -6.32 -1.76 -25.87
CA ASP A 622 -5.03 -1.04 -25.84
C ASP A 622 -3.83 -1.98 -25.89
N THR A 623 -2.66 -1.42 -26.15
CA THR A 623 -1.40 -2.15 -26.27
C THR A 623 -0.29 -1.64 -25.35
N ASP A 624 -0.56 -0.58 -24.58
CA ASP A 624 0.39 0.13 -23.69
C ASP A 624 0.60 -0.57 -22.32
N TYR A 625 0.53 -1.90 -22.30
CA TYR A 625 0.70 -2.69 -21.08
C TYR A 625 2.18 -2.86 -20.70
N VAL A 626 2.52 -2.57 -19.45
CA VAL A 626 3.87 -2.72 -18.90
C VAL A 626 3.91 -3.90 -17.94
N TRP A 627 4.79 -4.87 -18.23
CA TRP A 627 5.07 -6.02 -17.39
C TRP A 627 6.27 -5.74 -16.50
N MET A 628 6.16 -6.02 -15.20
CA MET A 628 7.30 -5.96 -14.30
C MET A 628 7.30 -7.15 -13.33
N ARG A 629 8.51 -7.60 -12.96
CA ARG A 629 8.66 -8.69 -11.98
C ARG A 629 8.18 -8.26 -10.60
N ASN A 630 7.71 -9.24 -9.84
CA ASN A 630 7.17 -9.04 -8.49
C ASN A 630 7.43 -10.27 -7.62
N GLU A 631 7.44 -10.10 -6.31
CA GLU A 631 7.70 -11.19 -5.36
C GLU A 631 6.53 -12.17 -5.18
N LEU A 632 5.29 -11.73 -5.46
CA LEU A 632 4.10 -12.56 -5.30
C LEU A 632 3.78 -13.33 -6.59
N PRO A 633 3.45 -14.64 -6.53
CA PRO A 633 2.99 -15.42 -7.69
C PRO A 633 1.79 -14.74 -8.38
N PRO A 634 1.76 -14.64 -9.73
CA PRO A 634 2.58 -15.33 -10.72
C PRO A 634 3.98 -14.71 -11.00
N TYR A 635 4.52 -13.94 -10.06
CA TYR A 635 5.86 -13.34 -10.04
C TYR A 635 6.09 -12.22 -11.04
N HIS A 636 4.99 -11.69 -11.54
CA HIS A 636 4.94 -10.45 -12.30
C HIS A 636 3.67 -9.73 -11.90
N PHE A 637 3.62 -8.42 -12.17
CA PHE A 637 2.35 -7.80 -12.45
C PHE A 637 2.40 -6.91 -13.68
N VAL A 638 1.22 -6.53 -14.14
CA VAL A 638 0.98 -5.78 -15.36
C VAL A 638 0.13 -4.57 -15.02
N LYS A 639 0.46 -3.43 -15.63
CA LYS A 639 -0.26 -2.15 -15.54
C LYS A 639 -0.48 -1.59 -16.95
N GLY A 640 -1.38 -0.63 -17.09
CA GLY A 640 -1.67 0.05 -18.36
C GLY A 640 -3.10 -0.15 -18.83
N GLY A 641 -3.34 0.08 -20.12
CA GLY A 641 -4.64 -0.07 -20.75
C GLY A 641 -5.63 1.06 -20.48
N VAL A 642 -6.83 0.91 -21.04
CA VAL A 642 -7.86 1.95 -21.08
C VAL A 642 -8.22 2.50 -19.71
N ARG A 643 -8.26 1.64 -18.68
CA ARG A 643 -8.59 2.09 -17.32
C ARG A 643 -7.51 2.98 -16.74
N ALA A 644 -6.23 2.69 -16.99
CA ALA A 644 -5.13 3.56 -16.58
C ALA A 644 -5.21 4.91 -17.32
N ARG A 645 -5.45 4.89 -18.64
CA ARG A 645 -5.65 6.11 -19.44
C ARG A 645 -6.80 6.99 -18.92
N LEU A 646 -7.97 6.39 -18.71
CA LEU A 646 -9.21 7.11 -18.36
C LEU A 646 -9.21 7.66 -16.93
N THR A 647 -8.54 6.99 -16.00
CA THR A 647 -8.58 7.34 -14.57
C THR A 647 -7.27 7.94 -14.05
N GLY A 648 -6.18 7.82 -14.81
CA GLY A 648 -4.84 8.14 -14.34
C GLY A 648 -4.37 7.26 -13.19
N ARG A 649 -5.07 6.16 -12.87
CA ARG A 649 -4.77 5.24 -11.77
C ARG A 649 -3.97 4.04 -12.25
N SER A 650 -3.05 3.59 -11.40
CA SER A 650 -2.31 2.35 -11.59
C SER A 650 -3.12 1.17 -11.05
N LEU A 651 -3.60 0.30 -11.94
CA LEU A 651 -4.39 -0.88 -11.59
C LEU A 651 -3.66 -2.15 -12.00
N LEU A 652 -3.87 -3.22 -11.22
CA LEU A 652 -3.37 -4.54 -11.56
C LEU A 652 -4.18 -5.14 -12.72
N MET A 653 -3.51 -5.31 -13.85
CA MET A 653 -4.03 -5.97 -15.05
C MET A 653 -3.65 -7.45 -15.11
N THR A 654 -2.84 -7.94 -14.16
CA THR A 654 -2.44 -9.34 -14.06
C THR A 654 -3.58 -10.23 -13.66
N LYS A 655 -3.63 -11.45 -14.18
CA LYS A 655 -4.51 -12.52 -13.69
C LYS A 655 -3.71 -13.80 -13.58
N SER A 656 -4.21 -14.78 -12.85
CA SER A 656 -3.77 -16.17 -12.98
C SER A 656 -5.01 -17.06 -12.93
N PRO A 657 -5.78 -17.10 -14.04
CA PRO A 657 -7.11 -17.66 -14.00
C PRO A 657 -7.09 -19.19 -13.97
N LEU A 658 -6.11 -19.84 -14.63
CA LEU A 658 -6.04 -21.29 -14.77
C LEU A 658 -4.98 -21.89 -13.85
N VAL A 659 -5.42 -22.63 -12.83
CA VAL A 659 -4.55 -23.27 -11.83
C VAL A 659 -4.88 -24.75 -11.67
N LYS A 660 -3.86 -25.58 -11.43
CA LYS A 660 -4.02 -26.97 -11.00
C LYS A 660 -4.24 -26.97 -9.50
N MET A 661 -5.45 -27.28 -9.08
CA MET A 661 -5.79 -27.24 -7.66
C MET A 661 -5.25 -28.45 -6.91
N SER A 662 -4.73 -28.16 -5.72
CA SER A 662 -4.32 -29.14 -4.73
C SER A 662 -4.65 -28.59 -3.33
N ASP A 663 -4.54 -29.41 -2.30
CA ASP A 663 -4.97 -29.06 -0.93
C ASP A 663 -4.25 -27.83 -0.33
N ASP A 664 -3.10 -27.47 -0.89
CA ASP A 664 -2.29 -26.32 -0.49
C ASP A 664 -2.30 -25.16 -1.51
N THR A 665 -3.13 -25.26 -2.54
CA THR A 665 -3.36 -24.16 -3.47
C THR A 665 -4.37 -23.19 -2.84
N ALA A 666 -4.06 -21.89 -2.88
CA ALA A 666 -5.00 -20.84 -2.51
C ALA A 666 -4.71 -19.55 -3.27
N PHE A 667 -5.77 -18.84 -3.66
CA PHE A 667 -5.68 -17.42 -4.02
C PHE A 667 -5.51 -16.59 -2.75
N ILE A 668 -4.63 -15.59 -2.76
CA ILE A 668 -4.23 -14.91 -1.50
C ILE A 668 -5.03 -13.64 -1.18
N ALA A 669 -5.37 -12.83 -2.18
CA ALA A 669 -6.12 -11.59 -1.98
C ALA A 669 -7.17 -11.32 -3.06
N ASN A 670 -7.01 -11.93 -4.23
CA ASN A 670 -7.83 -11.74 -5.42
C ASN A 670 -7.50 -12.87 -6.43
N ASN A 671 -8.15 -12.91 -7.60
CA ASN A 671 -7.82 -13.84 -8.69
C ASN A 671 -6.54 -13.48 -9.48
N HIS A 672 -5.73 -12.56 -8.97
CA HIS A 672 -4.47 -12.12 -9.58
C HIS A 672 -3.26 -12.86 -8.98
N GLN A 673 -3.38 -13.35 -7.74
CA GLN A 673 -2.26 -13.89 -6.97
C GLN A 673 -2.65 -15.15 -6.20
N HIS A 674 -1.74 -16.12 -6.15
CA HIS A 674 -1.92 -17.40 -5.49
C HIS A 674 -0.68 -17.81 -4.69
N THR A 675 -0.76 -18.89 -3.91
CA THR A 675 0.40 -19.56 -3.32
C THR A 675 1.37 -20.04 -4.41
N HIS A 676 2.63 -20.34 -4.08
CA HIS A 676 3.58 -20.77 -5.12
C HIS A 676 3.05 -21.99 -5.91
N LEU A 677 2.96 -21.82 -7.23
CA LEU A 677 2.68 -22.84 -8.22
C LEU A 677 3.72 -22.72 -9.34
N ARG A 678 4.09 -23.85 -9.96
CA ARG A 678 5.01 -23.83 -11.08
C ARG A 678 4.36 -23.19 -12.31
N MET A 679 4.77 -21.97 -12.65
CA MET A 679 4.20 -21.18 -13.74
C MET A 679 4.54 -21.76 -15.12
N ALA A 680 3.56 -21.73 -16.02
CA ALA A 680 3.69 -22.15 -17.41
C ALA A 680 4.62 -21.26 -18.23
N ASP A 681 5.21 -21.83 -19.29
CA ASP A 681 5.99 -21.09 -20.29
C ASP A 681 5.12 -20.40 -21.36
N VAL A 682 3.81 -20.66 -21.33
CA VAL A 682 2.75 -20.03 -22.11
C VAL A 682 1.89 -19.18 -21.18
N THR A 683 1.46 -17.99 -21.63
CA THR A 683 0.48 -17.16 -20.92
C THR A 683 -0.90 -17.27 -21.55
N VAL A 684 -1.91 -16.88 -20.78
CA VAL A 684 -3.30 -16.72 -21.24
C VAL A 684 -3.71 -15.25 -21.16
N ALA A 685 -4.85 -14.90 -21.73
CA ALA A 685 -5.47 -13.61 -21.50
C ALA A 685 -6.96 -13.75 -21.18
N LEU A 686 -7.50 -12.79 -20.43
CA LEU A 686 -8.92 -12.64 -20.17
C LEU A 686 -9.39 -11.38 -20.89
N LEU A 687 -10.18 -11.53 -21.94
CA LEU A 687 -10.87 -10.40 -22.56
C LEU A 687 -11.96 -9.93 -21.58
N HIS A 688 -11.84 -8.71 -21.09
CA HIS A 688 -12.68 -8.18 -20.02
C HIS A 688 -13.65 -7.14 -20.58
N TYR A 689 -14.93 -7.51 -20.63
CA TYR A 689 -16.02 -6.74 -21.25
C TYR A 689 -16.60 -5.73 -20.27
N LYS A 690 -15.76 -4.83 -19.73
CA LYS A 690 -16.21 -3.90 -18.69
C LYS A 690 -17.18 -2.83 -19.19
N PHE A 691 -16.99 -2.39 -20.44
CA PHE A 691 -17.59 -1.19 -21.04
C PHE A 691 -18.83 -1.49 -21.88
N ILE A 692 -19.64 -2.47 -21.47
CA ILE A 692 -20.82 -2.92 -22.23
C ILE A 692 -22.15 -2.61 -21.49
N GLY A 693 -23.29 -2.67 -22.19
CA GLY A 693 -24.62 -2.62 -21.56
C GLY A 693 -24.86 -1.42 -20.63
N ALA A 694 -25.50 -1.66 -19.48
CA ALA A 694 -25.80 -0.63 -18.46
C ALA A 694 -24.57 -0.23 -17.61
N PHE A 695 -23.41 -0.04 -18.25
CA PHE A 695 -22.13 0.28 -17.59
C PHE A 695 -22.23 1.43 -16.56
N ARG A 696 -22.92 2.52 -16.93
CA ARG A 696 -23.07 3.68 -16.05
C ARG A 696 -23.84 3.35 -14.77
N ASP A 697 -24.88 2.54 -14.87
CA ASP A 697 -25.69 2.17 -13.71
C ASP A 697 -24.93 1.21 -12.80
N ARG A 698 -24.13 0.29 -13.38
CA ARG A 698 -23.21 -0.56 -12.59
C ARG A 698 -22.12 0.23 -11.88
N VAL A 699 -21.58 1.28 -12.50
CA VAL A 699 -20.60 2.15 -11.83
C VAL A 699 -21.24 2.84 -10.62
N ARG A 700 -22.46 3.38 -10.75
CA ARG A 700 -23.19 3.98 -9.63
C ARG A 700 -23.48 2.96 -8.54
N GLU A 701 -23.97 1.77 -8.89
CA GLU A 701 -24.23 0.70 -7.93
C GLU A 701 -22.96 0.29 -7.16
N ALA A 702 -21.83 0.17 -7.85
CA ALA A 702 -20.54 -0.15 -7.23
C ALA A 702 -20.08 0.94 -6.26
N VAL A 703 -20.29 2.22 -6.58
CA VAL A 703 -19.99 3.36 -5.70
C VAL A 703 -20.90 3.35 -4.48
N ASP A 704 -22.21 3.19 -4.68
CA ASP A 704 -23.22 3.21 -3.61
C ASP A 704 -23.02 2.06 -2.61
N ARG A 705 -22.64 0.88 -3.10
CA ARG A 705 -22.42 -0.31 -2.26
C ARG A 705 -21.12 -0.28 -1.47
N GLN A 706 -20.06 0.37 -1.99
CA GLN A 706 -18.73 0.40 -1.38
C GLN A 706 -18.11 -0.99 -1.11
N GLU A 707 -18.57 -2.04 -1.81
CA GLU A 707 -18.14 -3.44 -1.59
C GLU A 707 -16.87 -3.81 -2.39
N HIS A 708 -16.37 -2.91 -3.24
CA HIS A 708 -15.11 -3.10 -3.95
C HIS A 708 -13.92 -2.50 -3.20
N PHE A 709 -12.72 -2.93 -3.58
CA PHE A 709 -11.44 -2.53 -2.96
C PHE A 709 -11.39 -1.06 -2.53
N GLN A 710 -11.04 -0.83 -1.26
CA GLN A 710 -10.95 0.47 -0.61
C GLN A 710 -12.23 1.32 -0.75
N GLY A 711 -13.39 0.72 -0.55
CA GLY A 711 -14.68 1.42 -0.63
C GLY A 711 -14.98 1.92 -2.03
N ALA A 712 -14.77 1.08 -3.04
CA ALA A 712 -15.01 1.39 -4.45
C ALA A 712 -14.23 2.61 -4.97
N ARG A 713 -13.01 2.84 -4.46
CA ARG A 713 -12.15 3.99 -4.83
C ARG A 713 -11.97 4.13 -6.34
N PHE A 714 -11.74 3.03 -7.04
CA PHE A 714 -11.63 3.01 -8.50
C PHE A 714 -12.91 3.47 -9.19
N TYR A 715 -14.07 2.95 -8.77
CA TYR A 715 -15.36 3.27 -9.39
C TYR A 715 -15.73 4.75 -9.19
N ARG A 716 -15.38 5.37 -8.06
CA ARG A 716 -15.57 6.81 -7.84
C ARG A 716 -14.77 7.66 -8.83
N VAL A 717 -13.52 7.29 -9.11
CA VAL A 717 -12.70 7.97 -10.12
C VAL A 717 -13.27 7.73 -11.52
N LEU A 718 -13.68 6.50 -11.83
CA LEU A 718 -14.28 6.16 -13.11
C LEU A 718 -15.60 6.92 -13.34
N GLU A 719 -16.44 7.06 -12.31
CA GLU A 719 -17.66 7.86 -12.34
C GLU A 719 -17.36 9.35 -12.61
N ALA A 720 -16.34 9.91 -11.97
CA ALA A 720 -15.93 11.29 -12.22
C ALA A 720 -15.41 11.47 -13.67
N SER A 721 -14.66 10.51 -14.19
CA SER A 721 -14.08 10.55 -15.54
C SER A 721 -15.10 10.31 -16.66
N VAL A 722 -16.04 9.37 -16.47
CA VAL A 722 -16.91 8.84 -17.54
C VAL A 722 -18.41 9.02 -17.26
N GLY A 723 -18.79 9.26 -16.00
CA GLY A 723 -20.18 9.32 -15.54
C GLY A 723 -20.87 10.70 -15.67
N GLN A 724 -20.12 11.81 -15.74
CA GLN A 724 -20.70 13.16 -15.66
C GLN A 724 -20.91 13.91 -16.99
N LYS A 725 -20.39 13.43 -18.13
CA LYS A 725 -20.52 14.13 -19.43
C LYS A 725 -21.52 13.45 -20.36
N GLU A 726 -22.52 14.22 -20.82
CA GLU A 726 -23.51 13.79 -21.84
C GLU A 726 -22.91 13.61 -23.24
N LYS A 727 -21.68 14.04 -23.49
CA LYS A 727 -21.03 13.87 -24.81
C LYS A 727 -20.22 12.59 -24.88
N LEU A 728 -20.56 11.78 -25.89
CA LEU A 728 -19.94 10.54 -26.34
C LEU A 728 -18.41 10.58 -26.21
N HIS A 729 -17.87 9.72 -25.36
CA HIS A 729 -16.44 9.50 -25.27
C HIS A 729 -16.06 8.47 -26.33
N GLU A 730 -15.31 8.91 -27.34
CA GLU A 730 -14.40 8.03 -28.08
C GLU A 730 -13.50 7.37 -27.03
N LEU A 731 -13.56 6.03 -26.92
CA LEU A 731 -12.75 5.26 -25.98
C LEU A 731 -11.38 4.92 -26.57
N THR A 732 -11.30 4.91 -27.89
CA THR A 732 -10.09 4.63 -28.66
C THR A 732 -9.07 5.76 -28.54
N SER A 733 -7.81 5.43 -28.76
CA SER A 733 -6.66 6.32 -28.71
C SER A 733 -5.58 5.85 -29.69
N THR A 734 -4.43 6.52 -29.70
CA THR A 734 -3.26 6.07 -30.49
C THR A 734 -2.74 4.69 -30.10
N GLU A 735 -3.00 4.26 -28.87
CA GLU A 735 -2.58 2.95 -28.34
C GLU A 735 -3.58 1.83 -28.66
N SER A 736 -4.73 2.18 -29.24
CA SER A 736 -5.85 1.27 -29.43
C SER A 736 -5.76 0.55 -30.77
N VAL A 737 -5.91 -0.76 -30.74
CA VAL A 737 -5.92 -1.62 -31.94
C VAL A 737 -7.18 -2.46 -31.97
N ARG A 738 -7.61 -2.84 -33.18
CA ARG A 738 -8.74 -3.75 -33.35
C ARG A 738 -8.32 -5.17 -32.99
N TYR A 739 -8.99 -5.76 -32.02
CA TYR A 739 -8.88 -7.17 -31.67
C TYR A 739 -9.65 -8.02 -32.69
N SER A 740 -8.97 -9.00 -33.29
CA SER A 740 -9.58 -9.95 -34.22
C SER A 740 -9.35 -11.41 -33.83
N SER A 741 -8.25 -11.69 -33.13
CA SER A 741 -7.87 -13.03 -32.66
C SER A 741 -6.74 -12.94 -31.64
N THR A 742 -6.37 -14.06 -31.03
CA THR A 742 -5.19 -14.21 -30.18
C THR A 742 -3.89 -13.78 -30.87
N LEU A 743 -3.83 -13.80 -32.21
CA LEU A 743 -2.70 -13.31 -32.97
C LEU A 743 -2.48 -11.80 -32.78
N THR A 744 -3.57 -11.02 -32.59
CA THR A 744 -3.45 -9.61 -32.23
C THR A 744 -2.69 -9.46 -30.91
N LEU A 745 -2.98 -10.29 -29.91
CA LEU A 745 -2.31 -10.23 -28.60
C LEU A 745 -0.85 -10.69 -28.68
N LEU A 746 -0.57 -11.75 -29.46
CA LEU A 746 0.80 -12.24 -29.68
C LEU A 746 1.67 -11.18 -30.36
N ASN A 747 1.15 -10.52 -31.40
CA ASN A 747 1.88 -9.50 -32.16
C ASN A 747 2.15 -8.23 -31.34
N ASN A 748 1.35 -7.95 -30.31
CA ASN A 748 1.52 -6.81 -29.41
C ASN A 748 2.15 -7.22 -28.06
N HIS A 749 2.73 -8.42 -27.94
CA HIS A 749 3.40 -8.91 -26.72
C HIS A 749 2.50 -8.97 -25.45
N MET A 750 1.19 -9.09 -25.65
CA MET A 750 0.18 -9.21 -24.60
C MET A 750 -0.14 -10.67 -24.25
N LEU A 751 0.28 -11.59 -25.11
CA LEU A 751 0.17 -13.03 -24.95
C LEU A 751 1.52 -13.66 -25.31
N LYS A 752 1.88 -14.77 -24.66
CA LYS A 752 3.15 -15.48 -24.86
C LYS A 752 2.90 -16.94 -25.20
N SER A 753 3.47 -17.38 -26.31
CA SER A 753 3.55 -18.79 -26.72
C SER A 753 4.93 -19.38 -26.41
N SER A 754 5.10 -20.69 -26.58
CA SER A 754 6.39 -21.37 -26.50
C SER A 754 6.59 -22.35 -27.65
N VAL A 755 7.85 -22.62 -28.01
CA VAL A 755 8.19 -23.62 -29.04
C VAL A 755 7.66 -25.01 -28.67
N PHE A 756 7.67 -25.35 -27.38
CA PHE A 756 7.14 -26.63 -26.91
C PHE A 756 5.63 -26.71 -27.06
N TRP A 757 4.90 -25.61 -26.81
CA TRP A 757 3.47 -25.55 -27.06
C TRP A 757 3.15 -25.67 -28.55
N GLU A 758 3.83 -24.89 -29.39
CA GLU A 758 3.60 -24.85 -30.84
C GLU A 758 3.85 -26.22 -31.50
N THR A 759 4.82 -26.97 -31.01
CA THR A 759 5.16 -28.32 -31.50
C THR A 759 4.43 -29.45 -30.76
N PHE A 760 3.67 -29.14 -29.71
CA PHE A 760 2.89 -30.13 -28.96
C PHE A 760 1.86 -30.80 -29.88
N ALA A 761 1.95 -32.13 -30.00
CA ALA A 761 1.10 -32.89 -30.88
C ALA A 761 -0.36 -32.84 -30.41
N LEU A 762 -1.26 -32.49 -31.34
CA LEU A 762 -2.69 -32.68 -31.14
C LEU A 762 -2.97 -34.19 -31.13
N GLN A 763 -3.38 -34.73 -30.00
CA GLN A 763 -3.98 -36.06 -29.99
C GLN A 763 -5.45 -35.92 -30.35
N PRO A 764 -6.02 -36.79 -31.20
CA PRO A 764 -7.45 -36.78 -31.45
C PRO A 764 -8.19 -36.93 -30.11
N SER A 765 -9.17 -36.06 -29.82
CA SER A 765 -10.03 -36.30 -28.67
C SER A 765 -10.72 -37.65 -28.86
N SER A 766 -10.74 -38.45 -27.80
CA SER A 766 -11.43 -39.75 -27.79
C SER A 766 -12.96 -39.63 -27.92
N ASP A 767 -13.49 -38.41 -27.97
CA ASP A 767 -14.92 -38.13 -27.84
C ASP A 767 -15.65 -38.06 -29.19
N ALA A 768 -14.97 -38.37 -30.29
CA ALA A 768 -15.59 -38.48 -31.63
C ALA A 768 -16.13 -39.90 -31.95
N ASN A 769 -16.10 -40.85 -31.00
CA ASN A 769 -16.55 -42.23 -31.23
C ASN A 769 -17.47 -42.76 -30.13
N THR A 770 -18.62 -42.12 -29.96
CA THR A 770 -19.85 -42.83 -29.55
C THR A 770 -21.05 -42.12 -30.18
N LEU A 771 -21.61 -42.82 -31.18
CA LEU A 771 -22.78 -42.55 -32.03
C LEU A 771 -23.86 -41.60 -31.50
#